data_AF-A0A839FAT2-F1
#
_entry.id   AF-A0A839FAT2-F1
#
_cell.length_a   1.000
_cell.length_b   1.000
_cell.length_c   1.000
_cell.angle_alpha   90.00
_cell.angle_beta   90.00
_cell.angle_gamma   90.00
#
_symmetry.space_group_name_H-M   'P 1'
#
loop_
_entity.id
_entity.type
_entity.pdbx_description
1 polymer ?
#
loop_
_entity_poly.entity_id
_entity_poly.type
_entity_poly.pdbx_seq_one_letter_code
_entity_poly.pdbx_strand_id
1 'polypeptide(L)'
;MMRVTAGYRWIASVLLASAFAGVAHAAAHYDRYVLGDTVAKTPGRVQPGLLLMGGGDRNFDALRWFMQRAGNGHVVVLRASQAGEIGEEFYKDVGGIASVETFVFKDREASTDAAILRSLKRADAIFIGGGDQSRYVRYWRGTPVGAALDAHVRAGKPLGGTSAGLAMLGEYLYGAMDGGSQISPRALADPLGAENTIEADFLHLERLKGIVTDTHFSERNRLGRLIAFVAKAESIAGRPLLGLGVDEDAAVAVDGDGDARVYATAPGAGATVVKGGFVAQAEDKPMQQTRVDTIGVGTGSLLHLPDGRVDTPMFERHYAVRDGVLVSMASPLLVIHGGAGVERKEMTPADEDAARTALAAALRAGHAQLVAGKPAADAVTAAITVLEDAPQFNAGRGAVFNHDGRNELDAALMDGASGKAGAVAGVHRVKNPILLARTVMEKSRHVMMVGAGAEAFAKEQGVTLVDPKYFRTDKRWQQLQKALRDEAAGVALLDVGRNYFGTVGALALDVQGRLAAGTSTGGMTNKRYGRIGDSPIIGAGTWADDRCAVSGTGWGEFYIRDAAAHEICARVRLSGESIARAARGVINGDIPKAGGDGGAIALASDGSFALPFNTEGMYRGWIGADGEPHVAIYAQDTLRGDQH
;
A
#
# COMPACT_ATOMS: atom_id res chain seq x y z
N MET A 1 7.36 -42.52 58.32
CA MET A 1 6.73 -42.74 59.64
C MET A 1 5.28 -43.11 59.40
N MET A 2 4.89 -44.32 59.81
CA MET A 2 3.55 -44.91 60.07
C MET A 2 2.36 -44.44 59.20
N ARG A 3 1.78 -45.31 58.34
CA ARG A 3 0.71 -46.31 58.66
C ARG A 3 -0.40 -45.69 59.54
N VAL A 4 -1.67 -45.70 59.14
CA VAL A 4 -2.66 -46.78 59.35
C VAL A 4 -3.99 -46.24 58.74
N THR A 5 -4.54 -46.75 57.62
CA THR A 5 -5.56 -47.80 57.44
C THR A 5 -6.84 -47.78 58.31
N ALA A 6 -7.97 -47.96 57.62
CA ALA A 6 -9.29 -48.45 58.05
C ALA A 6 -10.27 -47.41 58.65
N GLY A 7 -11.57 -47.42 58.35
CA GLY A 7 -12.36 -48.36 57.56
C GLY A 7 -13.85 -47.97 57.48
N TYR A 8 -14.51 -48.48 56.44
CA TYR A 8 -15.92 -48.86 56.30
C TYR A 8 -16.93 -48.49 57.42
N ARG A 9 -18.05 -47.84 57.03
CA ARG A 9 -19.37 -48.51 56.85
C ARG A 9 -20.51 -47.55 56.48
N TRP A 10 -21.40 -48.08 55.67
CA TRP A 10 -22.68 -47.54 55.19
C TRP A 10 -23.73 -47.39 56.30
N ILE A 11 -24.54 -46.33 56.21
CA ILE A 11 -25.94 -46.29 56.67
C ILE A 11 -26.76 -45.54 55.61
N ALA A 12 -27.83 -46.18 55.15
CA ALA A 12 -28.88 -45.62 54.31
C ALA A 12 -29.99 -45.01 55.18
N SER A 13 -30.53 -43.85 54.80
CA SER A 13 -31.86 -43.37 55.21
C SER A 13 -32.50 -42.55 54.08
N VAL A 14 -33.81 -42.72 53.99
CA VAL A 14 -34.73 -42.51 52.86
C VAL A 14 -35.43 -41.13 52.92
N LEU A 15 -35.69 -40.56 51.73
CA LEU A 15 -36.70 -39.57 51.30
C LEU A 15 -36.84 -38.19 51.99
N LEU A 16 -36.76 -37.11 51.20
CA LEU A 16 -37.94 -36.29 50.88
C LEU A 16 -37.73 -35.50 49.57
N ALA A 17 -38.76 -35.49 48.73
CA ALA A 17 -38.80 -34.82 47.44
C ALA A 17 -38.97 -33.30 47.58
N SER A 18 -38.22 -32.54 46.77
CA SER A 18 -38.58 -31.19 46.35
C SER A 18 -38.14 -31.01 44.90
N ALA A 19 -39.10 -31.13 43.99
CA ALA A 19 -38.94 -30.76 42.59
C ALA A 19 -38.68 -29.24 42.51
N PHE A 20 -37.43 -28.84 42.27
CA PHE A 20 -37.16 -27.57 41.62
C PHE A 20 -36.84 -27.88 40.16
N ALA A 21 -37.83 -27.66 39.31
CA ALA A 21 -37.59 -27.43 37.90
C ALA A 21 -36.65 -26.22 37.80
N GLY A 22 -35.35 -26.48 37.67
CA GLY A 22 -34.41 -25.49 37.23
C GLY A 22 -34.81 -25.10 35.81
N VAL A 23 -35.54 -24.00 35.66
CA VAL A 23 -35.62 -23.31 34.38
C VAL A 23 -34.19 -22.87 34.10
N ALA A 24 -33.51 -23.60 33.23
CA ALA A 24 -32.26 -23.15 32.65
C ALA A 24 -32.55 -21.78 32.03
N HIS A 25 -32.05 -20.72 32.65
CA HIS A 25 -32.10 -19.39 32.06
C HIS A 25 -31.25 -19.48 30.80
N ALA A 26 -31.91 -19.56 29.63
CA ALA A 26 -31.21 -19.55 28.35
C ALA A 26 -30.29 -18.31 28.35
N ALA A 27 -29.00 -18.53 28.11
CA ALA A 27 -28.06 -17.43 28.04
C ALA A 27 -28.54 -16.44 26.97
N ALA A 28 -28.58 -15.15 27.29
CA ALA A 28 -29.06 -14.15 26.34
C ALA A 28 -28.23 -14.19 25.05
N HIS A 29 -28.92 -14.37 23.92
CA HIS A 29 -28.37 -14.45 22.56
C HIS A 29 -27.69 -13.15 22.09
N TYR A 30 -27.79 -12.08 22.88
CA TYR A 30 -27.15 -10.79 22.63
C TYR A 30 -26.84 -10.06 23.95
N ASP A 31 -25.92 -9.09 23.88
CA ASP A 31 -25.74 -8.07 24.92
C ASP A 31 -26.40 -6.76 24.49
N ARG A 32 -26.95 -6.00 25.45
CA ARG A 32 -27.62 -4.71 25.22
C ARG A 32 -27.05 -3.63 26.11
N TYR A 33 -26.69 -2.52 25.51
CA TYR A 33 -26.22 -1.31 26.19
C TYR A 33 -27.13 -0.15 25.82
N VAL A 34 -27.49 0.69 26.78
CA VAL A 34 -28.43 1.81 26.57
C VAL A 34 -27.88 3.06 27.24
N LEU A 35 -27.86 4.17 26.51
CA LEU A 35 -27.49 5.48 27.01
C LEU A 35 -28.52 6.52 26.55
N GLY A 36 -28.78 7.51 27.41
CA GLY A 36 -29.76 8.57 27.14
C GLY A 36 -31.21 8.17 27.43
N ASP A 37 -32.13 9.05 27.04
CA ASP A 37 -33.56 8.88 27.29
C ASP A 37 -34.24 8.19 26.09
N THR A 38 -34.42 6.88 26.22
CA THR A 38 -35.10 6.09 25.20
C THR A 38 -36.58 6.41 25.08
N VAL A 39 -37.23 7.25 25.90
CA VAL A 39 -38.64 7.67 25.72
C VAL A 39 -38.81 9.14 25.33
N ALA A 40 -37.71 9.88 25.20
CA ALA A 40 -37.71 11.24 24.69
C ALA A 40 -38.32 11.32 23.28
N LYS A 41 -38.79 12.51 22.91
CA LYS A 41 -39.21 12.79 21.53
C LYS A 41 -37.98 13.06 20.66
N THR A 42 -38.00 12.58 19.42
CA THR A 42 -37.03 12.94 18.39
C THR A 42 -36.98 14.47 18.24
N PRO A 43 -35.84 15.13 18.52
CA PRO A 43 -35.77 16.60 18.55
C PRO A 43 -35.99 17.26 17.18
N GLY A 44 -35.43 16.65 16.13
CA GLY A 44 -35.41 17.19 14.78
C GLY A 44 -36.17 16.33 13.77
N ARG A 45 -36.04 16.71 12.49
CA ARG A 45 -36.63 15.96 11.38
C ARG A 45 -35.69 14.85 10.93
N VAL A 46 -36.19 13.62 10.92
CA VAL A 46 -35.48 12.47 10.33
C VAL A 46 -35.45 12.60 8.80
N GLN A 47 -34.30 12.34 8.20
CA GLN A 47 -34.02 12.48 6.78
C GLN A 47 -33.26 11.26 6.25
N PRO A 48 -33.50 10.84 4.99
CA PRO A 48 -32.78 9.73 4.40
C PRO A 48 -31.28 10.03 4.28
N GLY A 49 -30.45 8.98 4.37
CA GLY A 49 -29.03 9.05 4.05
C GLY A 49 -28.31 7.73 4.32
N LEU A 50 -27.19 7.50 3.63
CA LEU A 50 -26.29 6.39 3.91
C LEU A 50 -24.94 6.92 4.36
N LEU A 51 -24.33 6.30 5.37
CA LEU A 51 -22.98 6.65 5.80
C LEU A 51 -22.06 5.43 5.66
N LEU A 52 -21.05 5.53 4.80
CA LEU A 52 -20.08 4.48 4.51
C LEU A 52 -18.70 4.93 5.03
N MET A 53 -18.24 4.41 6.17
CA MET A 53 -16.93 4.76 6.76
C MET A 53 -15.87 3.65 6.56
N GLY A 54 -14.70 4.00 6.03
CA GLY A 54 -13.67 3.03 5.62
C GLY A 54 -12.99 2.27 6.77
N GLY A 55 -12.97 2.81 7.99
CA GLY A 55 -12.71 2.05 9.22
C GLY A 55 -11.44 2.39 10.01
N GLY A 56 -10.77 3.50 9.70
CA GLY A 56 -9.67 4.09 10.47
C GLY A 56 -10.14 5.02 11.59
N ASP A 57 -9.41 6.11 11.82
CA ASP A 57 -9.74 7.10 12.86
C ASP A 57 -11.14 7.72 12.64
N ARG A 58 -11.76 8.12 13.75
CA ARG A 58 -13.17 8.51 13.76
C ARG A 58 -13.39 9.83 13.05
N ASN A 59 -14.03 9.77 11.88
CA ASN A 59 -14.50 10.96 11.18
C ASN A 59 -15.73 11.56 11.89
N PHE A 60 -15.47 12.39 12.91
CA PHE A 60 -16.52 13.01 13.72
C PHE A 60 -17.44 13.93 12.92
N ASP A 61 -16.96 14.56 11.84
CA ASP A 61 -17.79 15.39 10.97
C ASP A 61 -18.83 14.56 10.22
N ALA A 62 -18.42 13.41 9.68
CA ALA A 62 -19.34 12.49 9.01
C ALA A 62 -20.35 11.87 10.01
N LEU A 63 -19.91 11.55 11.22
CA LEU A 63 -20.79 11.06 12.29
C LEU A 63 -21.81 12.13 12.71
N ARG A 64 -21.38 13.39 12.89
CA ARG A 64 -22.30 14.51 13.17
C ARG A 64 -23.32 14.70 12.06
N TRP A 65 -22.90 14.62 10.79
CA TRP A 65 -23.83 14.63 9.66
C TRP A 65 -24.88 13.51 9.78
N PHE A 66 -24.45 12.29 10.12
CA PHE A 66 -25.36 11.16 10.29
C PHE A 66 -26.34 11.35 11.45
N MET A 67 -25.89 11.88 12.60
CA MET A 67 -26.78 12.20 13.73
C MET A 67 -27.80 13.27 13.36
N GLN A 68 -27.42 14.27 12.55
CA GLN A 68 -28.35 15.28 12.05
C GLN A 68 -29.41 14.67 11.12
N ARG A 69 -29.04 13.68 10.29
CA ARG A 69 -30.02 12.90 9.49
C ARG A 69 -30.99 12.11 10.37
N ALA A 70 -30.54 11.66 11.54
CA ALA A 70 -31.38 11.04 12.55
C ALA A 70 -32.32 12.02 13.27
N GLY A 71 -32.33 13.32 12.88
CA GLY A 71 -33.02 14.35 13.64
C GLY A 71 -32.49 14.48 15.07
N ASN A 72 -31.23 14.09 15.31
CA ASN A 72 -30.62 14.02 16.64
C ASN A 72 -31.42 13.14 17.62
N GLY A 73 -32.10 12.12 17.09
CA GLY A 73 -33.02 11.26 17.83
C GLY A 73 -32.40 10.01 18.42
N HIS A 74 -33.07 8.87 18.23
CA HIS A 74 -32.69 7.58 18.76
C HIS A 74 -31.85 6.78 17.77
N VAL A 75 -30.62 6.42 18.14
CA VAL A 75 -29.71 5.62 17.31
C VAL A 75 -29.67 4.18 17.81
N VAL A 76 -29.76 3.21 16.91
CA VAL A 76 -29.50 1.80 17.23
C VAL A 76 -28.20 1.36 16.57
N VAL A 77 -27.25 0.88 17.37
CA VAL A 77 -25.98 0.32 16.91
C VAL A 77 -26.08 -1.20 16.93
N LEU A 78 -25.84 -1.83 15.78
CA LEU A 78 -25.82 -3.28 15.65
C LEU A 78 -24.38 -3.78 15.48
N ARG A 79 -24.01 -4.77 16.27
CA ARG A 79 -22.68 -5.40 16.22
C ARG A 79 -22.80 -6.90 16.21
N ALA A 80 -21.93 -7.59 15.47
CA ALA A 80 -21.73 -9.04 15.56
C ALA A 80 -20.36 -9.39 16.18
N SER A 81 -19.61 -8.38 16.60
CA SER A 81 -18.31 -8.49 17.25
C SER A 81 -18.03 -7.24 18.10
N GLN A 82 -17.24 -7.40 19.18
CA GLN A 82 -16.79 -6.35 20.10
C GLN A 82 -17.95 -5.66 20.88
N ALA A 83 -17.63 -5.04 22.02
CA ALA A 83 -18.61 -4.57 23.01
C ALA A 83 -19.21 -3.17 22.71
N GLY A 84 -19.90 -2.57 23.69
CA GLY A 84 -20.72 -1.34 23.57
C GLY A 84 -20.00 -0.01 23.30
N GLU A 85 -18.68 -0.02 23.13
CA GLU A 85 -17.82 1.18 23.05
C GLU A 85 -18.27 2.21 21.98
N ILE A 86 -18.72 1.75 20.81
CA ILE A 86 -19.21 2.64 19.73
C ILE A 86 -20.43 3.45 20.19
N GLY A 87 -21.35 2.83 20.92
CA GLY A 87 -22.54 3.51 21.42
C GLY A 87 -22.18 4.56 22.46
N GLU A 88 -21.24 4.26 23.36
CA GLU A 88 -20.72 5.24 24.32
C GLU A 88 -20.12 6.45 23.63
N GLU A 89 -19.30 6.23 22.61
CA GLU A 89 -18.66 7.28 21.82
C GLU A 89 -19.69 8.16 21.09
N PHE A 90 -20.71 7.56 20.47
CA PHE A 90 -21.79 8.30 19.80
C PHE A 90 -22.54 9.22 20.77
N TYR A 91 -22.75 8.78 22.00
CA TYR A 91 -23.47 9.56 23.00
C TYR A 91 -22.59 10.62 23.70
N LYS A 92 -21.35 10.26 24.04
CA LYS A 92 -20.45 11.10 24.85
C LYS A 92 -19.59 12.05 24.00
N ASP A 93 -19.03 11.55 22.91
CA ASP A 93 -17.97 12.24 22.16
C ASP A 93 -18.51 12.92 20.90
N VAL A 94 -19.36 12.24 20.12
CA VAL A 94 -20.10 12.88 19.01
C VAL A 94 -21.20 13.78 19.58
N GLY A 95 -22.00 13.22 20.49
CA GLY A 95 -23.05 13.91 21.22
C GLY A 95 -24.26 14.32 20.39
N GLY A 96 -25.21 14.97 21.06
CA GLY A 96 -26.38 15.59 20.42
C GLY A 96 -27.57 14.67 20.20
N ILE A 97 -27.46 13.35 20.39
CA ILE A 97 -28.55 12.38 20.20
C ILE A 97 -29.39 12.15 21.47
N ALA A 98 -30.67 11.83 21.31
CA ALA A 98 -31.60 11.59 22.44
C ALA A 98 -31.26 10.29 23.19
N SER A 99 -30.93 9.23 22.46
CA SER A 99 -30.47 7.96 23.05
C SER A 99 -29.70 7.13 22.04
N VAL A 100 -28.91 6.19 22.56
CA VAL A 100 -28.32 5.12 21.76
C VAL A 100 -28.52 3.78 22.43
N GLU A 101 -28.94 2.79 21.64
CA GLU A 101 -29.02 1.40 22.04
C GLU A 101 -28.03 0.58 21.22
N THR A 102 -27.13 -0.14 21.88
CA THR A 102 -26.19 -1.05 21.19
C THR A 102 -26.58 -2.49 21.46
N PHE A 103 -26.76 -3.27 20.40
CA PHE A 103 -26.97 -4.72 20.46
C PHE A 103 -25.75 -5.46 19.90
N VAL A 104 -25.19 -6.36 20.70
CA VAL A 104 -24.07 -7.22 20.31
C VAL A 104 -24.59 -8.64 20.15
N PHE A 105 -24.75 -9.09 18.92
CA PHE A 105 -25.26 -10.41 18.56
C PHE A 105 -24.20 -11.48 18.85
N LYS A 106 -24.59 -12.54 19.55
CA LYS A 106 -23.73 -13.70 19.80
C LYS A 106 -23.98 -14.81 18.78
N ASP A 107 -25.20 -14.90 18.27
CA ASP A 107 -25.67 -15.92 17.33
C ASP A 107 -26.81 -15.41 16.43
N ARG A 108 -27.34 -16.31 15.58
CA ARG A 108 -28.40 -16.01 14.62
C ARG A 108 -29.77 -15.91 15.30
N GLU A 109 -30.00 -16.60 16.40
CA GLU A 109 -31.27 -16.65 17.12
C GLU A 109 -31.70 -15.26 17.59
N ALA A 110 -30.73 -14.42 18.02
CA ALA A 110 -30.98 -13.01 18.35
C ALA A 110 -31.64 -12.20 17.22
N SER A 111 -31.48 -12.60 15.95
CA SER A 111 -32.09 -11.89 14.81
C SER A 111 -33.62 -12.00 14.71
N THR A 112 -34.23 -12.79 15.59
CA THR A 112 -35.68 -12.93 15.73
C THR A 112 -36.22 -12.33 17.03
N ASP A 113 -35.35 -11.78 17.89
CA ASP A 113 -35.73 -11.27 19.19
C ASP A 113 -36.67 -10.05 19.08
N ALA A 114 -37.79 -10.12 19.78
CA ALA A 114 -38.83 -9.09 19.68
C ALA A 114 -38.40 -7.74 20.28
N ALA A 115 -37.48 -7.69 21.24
CA ALA A 115 -36.97 -6.44 21.79
C ALA A 115 -36.06 -5.74 20.77
N ILE A 116 -35.17 -6.47 20.11
CA ILE A 116 -34.33 -5.95 19.02
C ILE A 116 -35.21 -5.37 17.92
N LEU A 117 -36.19 -6.13 17.42
CA LEU A 117 -37.06 -5.68 16.33
C LEU A 117 -37.89 -4.44 16.70
N ARG A 118 -38.31 -4.32 17.97
CA ARG A 118 -38.98 -3.11 18.47
C ARG A 118 -38.05 -1.89 18.48
N SER A 119 -36.82 -2.05 18.97
CA SER A 119 -35.83 -0.96 18.95
C SER A 119 -35.49 -0.54 17.52
N LEU A 120 -35.29 -1.49 16.60
CA LEU A 120 -35.03 -1.21 15.18
C LEU A 120 -36.18 -0.45 14.52
N LYS A 121 -37.43 -0.87 14.74
CA LYS A 121 -38.60 -0.19 14.19
C LYS A 121 -38.72 1.26 14.68
N ARG A 122 -38.35 1.50 15.93
CA ARG A 122 -38.42 2.83 16.56
C ARG A 122 -37.25 3.73 16.20
N ALA A 123 -36.08 3.15 15.91
CA ALA A 123 -34.85 3.88 15.64
C ALA A 123 -35.06 5.03 14.65
N ASP A 124 -34.49 6.19 14.95
CA ASP A 124 -34.39 7.29 14.00
C ASP A 124 -33.20 7.08 13.07
N ALA A 125 -32.15 6.39 13.52
CA ALA A 125 -31.04 5.92 12.69
C ALA A 125 -30.52 4.56 13.13
N ILE A 126 -29.97 3.79 12.20
CA ILE A 126 -29.32 2.51 12.50
C ILE A 126 -27.87 2.56 12.02
N PHE A 127 -26.95 2.04 12.82
CA PHE A 127 -25.53 1.99 12.50
C PHE A 127 -24.97 0.58 12.68
N ILE A 128 -24.25 0.06 11.69
CA ILE A 128 -23.61 -1.26 11.73
C ILE A 128 -22.13 -1.08 12.09
N GLY A 129 -21.71 -1.67 13.21
CA GLY A 129 -20.33 -1.57 13.69
C GLY A 129 -19.32 -2.37 12.86
N GLY A 130 -18.04 -2.12 13.12
CA GLY A 130 -16.95 -2.97 12.64
C GLY A 130 -16.97 -4.36 13.32
N GLY A 131 -16.15 -5.28 12.82
CA GLY A 131 -16.08 -6.65 13.36
C GLY A 131 -15.77 -7.69 12.30
N ASP A 132 -16.19 -8.92 12.58
CA ASP A 132 -16.14 -10.05 11.65
C ASP A 132 -17.32 -9.97 10.66
N GLN A 133 -17.02 -9.73 9.38
CA GLN A 133 -18.00 -9.64 8.29
C GLN A 133 -18.85 -10.92 8.16
N SER A 134 -18.23 -12.09 8.36
CA SER A 134 -18.90 -13.37 8.16
C SER A 134 -20.02 -13.60 9.19
N ARG A 135 -19.88 -13.02 10.38
CA ARG A 135 -20.93 -13.10 11.41
C ARG A 135 -22.16 -12.29 11.04
N TYR A 136 -21.99 -11.10 10.46
CA TYR A 136 -23.12 -10.29 10.00
C TYR A 136 -23.94 -11.05 8.95
N VAL A 137 -23.27 -11.63 7.95
CA VAL A 137 -23.93 -12.45 6.93
C VAL A 137 -24.65 -13.65 7.55
N ARG A 138 -23.95 -14.43 8.41
CA ARG A 138 -24.52 -15.62 9.06
C ARG A 138 -25.70 -15.29 9.98
N TYR A 139 -25.67 -14.16 10.67
CA TYR A 139 -26.69 -13.83 11.67
C TYR A 139 -27.91 -13.13 11.06
N TRP A 140 -27.74 -12.32 10.01
CA TRP A 140 -28.81 -11.41 9.56
C TRP A 140 -29.36 -11.70 8.16
N ARG A 141 -28.64 -12.42 7.30
CA ARG A 141 -29.15 -12.72 5.96
C ARG A 141 -30.44 -13.54 6.04
N GLY A 142 -31.50 -13.06 5.39
CA GLY A 142 -32.80 -13.73 5.36
C GLY A 142 -33.47 -13.84 6.73
N THR A 143 -33.22 -12.90 7.65
CA THR A 143 -33.85 -12.87 8.98
C THR A 143 -34.71 -11.61 9.18
N PRO A 144 -35.56 -11.57 10.22
CA PRO A 144 -36.34 -10.39 10.55
C PRO A 144 -35.52 -9.12 10.79
N VAL A 145 -34.29 -9.23 11.31
CA VAL A 145 -33.38 -8.07 11.43
C VAL A 145 -33.01 -7.51 10.05
N GLY A 146 -32.62 -8.37 9.08
CA GLY A 146 -32.35 -7.92 7.71
C GLY A 146 -33.55 -7.21 7.09
N ALA A 147 -34.75 -7.79 7.22
CA ALA A 147 -35.99 -7.17 6.75
C ALA A 147 -36.31 -5.83 7.45
N ALA A 148 -35.95 -5.69 8.74
CA ALA A 148 -36.13 -4.44 9.48
C ALA A 148 -35.17 -3.34 9.00
N LEU A 149 -33.94 -3.69 8.61
CA LEU A 149 -32.98 -2.74 8.02
C LEU A 149 -33.47 -2.20 6.68
N ASP A 150 -33.95 -3.08 5.80
CA ASP A 150 -34.56 -2.67 4.52
C ASP A 150 -35.79 -1.77 4.74
N ALA A 151 -36.66 -2.14 5.68
CA ALA A 151 -37.83 -1.36 6.01
C ALA A 151 -37.47 0.02 6.59
N HIS A 152 -36.39 0.10 7.38
CA HIS A 152 -35.90 1.35 7.96
C HIS A 152 -35.45 2.33 6.88
N VAL A 153 -34.63 1.88 5.92
CA VAL A 153 -34.18 2.73 4.81
C VAL A 153 -35.34 3.10 3.89
N ARG A 154 -36.25 2.16 3.58
CA ARG A 154 -37.46 2.43 2.80
C ARG A 154 -38.38 3.45 3.45
N ALA A 155 -38.37 3.57 4.78
CA ALA A 155 -39.09 4.58 5.53
C ALA A 155 -38.43 5.99 5.47
N GLY A 156 -37.35 6.15 4.69
CA GLY A 156 -36.64 7.42 4.55
C GLY A 156 -35.77 7.76 5.76
N LYS A 157 -35.29 6.74 6.48
CA LYS A 157 -34.43 6.90 7.65
C LYS A 157 -32.98 6.52 7.33
N PRO A 158 -31.98 7.14 7.99
CA PRO A 158 -30.59 6.92 7.66
C PRO A 158 -30.05 5.59 8.22
N LEU A 159 -29.14 4.98 7.44
CA LEU A 159 -28.41 3.75 7.77
C LEU A 159 -26.90 3.98 7.56
N GLY A 160 -26.09 3.65 8.55
CA GLY A 160 -24.63 3.82 8.49
C GLY A 160 -23.87 2.54 8.77
N GLY A 161 -22.61 2.51 8.38
CA GLY A 161 -21.71 1.39 8.64
C GLY A 161 -20.24 1.80 8.63
N THR A 162 -19.43 1.15 9.45
CA THR A 162 -17.96 1.32 9.45
C THR A 162 -17.26 -0.02 9.30
N SER A 163 -16.14 -0.06 8.54
CA SER A 163 -15.37 -1.29 8.33
C SER A 163 -16.31 -2.41 7.86
N ALA A 164 -16.37 -3.56 8.54
CA ALA A 164 -17.33 -4.62 8.25
C ALA A 164 -18.78 -4.14 8.02
N GLY A 165 -19.24 -3.14 8.79
CA GLY A 165 -20.57 -2.57 8.61
C GLY A 165 -20.75 -1.82 7.29
N LEU A 166 -19.72 -1.14 6.77
CA LEU A 166 -19.74 -0.55 5.41
C LEU A 166 -19.83 -1.66 4.37
N ALA A 167 -18.99 -2.71 4.51
CA ALA A 167 -18.98 -3.82 3.57
C ALA A 167 -20.36 -4.48 3.44
N MET A 168 -21.15 -4.50 4.52
CA MET A 168 -22.51 -5.04 4.52
C MET A 168 -23.54 -4.20 3.73
N LEU A 169 -23.21 -2.97 3.32
CA LEU A 169 -24.16 -2.07 2.64
C LEU A 169 -24.20 -2.26 1.12
N GLY A 170 -23.22 -2.92 0.51
CA GLY A 170 -23.24 -3.20 -0.93
C GLY A 170 -24.37 -4.14 -1.33
N GLU A 171 -24.89 -4.01 -2.56
CA GLU A 171 -25.84 -4.99 -3.12
C GLU A 171 -25.18 -6.37 -3.24
N TYR A 172 -23.91 -6.36 -3.64
CA TYR A 172 -23.01 -7.50 -3.63
C TYR A 172 -21.89 -7.19 -2.63
N LEU A 173 -21.73 -8.02 -1.62
CA LEU A 173 -20.80 -7.76 -0.52
C LEU A 173 -19.75 -8.86 -0.40
N TYR A 174 -18.52 -8.49 -0.02
CA TYR A 174 -17.54 -9.46 0.41
C TYR A 174 -17.86 -9.91 1.84
N GLY A 175 -18.22 -11.19 2.01
CA GLY A 175 -18.65 -11.74 3.29
C GLY A 175 -17.51 -12.23 4.19
N ALA A 176 -16.29 -12.41 3.66
CA ALA A 176 -15.18 -13.06 4.36
C ALA A 176 -15.55 -14.45 4.91
N MET A 177 -16.34 -15.22 4.15
CA MET A 177 -16.97 -16.45 4.63
C MET A 177 -15.99 -17.60 4.88
N ASP A 178 -14.78 -17.51 4.33
CA ASP A 178 -13.63 -18.37 4.55
C ASP A 178 -12.92 -18.12 5.89
N GLY A 179 -13.32 -17.09 6.63
CA GLY A 179 -12.70 -16.67 7.89
C GLY A 179 -11.42 -15.83 7.69
N GLY A 180 -11.09 -15.49 6.45
CA GLY A 180 -9.92 -14.71 6.09
C GLY A 180 -10.27 -13.30 5.56
N SER A 181 -9.24 -12.48 5.36
CA SER A 181 -9.36 -11.25 4.57
C SER A 181 -8.53 -11.42 3.31
N GLN A 182 -9.19 -11.45 2.15
CA GLN A 182 -8.52 -11.50 0.86
C GLN A 182 -7.58 -10.30 0.67
N ILE A 183 -6.47 -10.53 -0.04
CA ILE A 183 -5.50 -9.51 -0.45
C ILE A 183 -5.49 -9.41 -1.97
N SER A 184 -5.12 -8.26 -2.51
CA SER A 184 -5.12 -8.01 -3.95
C SER A 184 -4.39 -9.08 -4.77
N PRO A 185 -3.16 -9.52 -4.42
CA PRO A 185 -2.48 -10.56 -5.19
C PRO A 185 -3.24 -11.90 -5.26
N ARG A 186 -3.90 -12.32 -4.17
CA ARG A 186 -4.66 -13.59 -4.14
C ARG A 186 -5.98 -13.46 -4.88
N ALA A 187 -6.70 -12.36 -4.63
CA ALA A 187 -7.98 -12.10 -5.27
C ALA A 187 -7.86 -12.02 -6.80
N LEU A 188 -6.78 -11.42 -7.32
CA LEU A 188 -6.50 -11.34 -8.75
C LEU A 188 -5.92 -12.64 -9.34
N ALA A 189 -5.28 -13.49 -8.54
CA ALA A 189 -4.75 -14.78 -8.99
C ALA A 189 -5.86 -15.81 -9.30
N ASP A 190 -7.02 -15.67 -8.67
CA ASP A 190 -8.21 -16.45 -8.96
C ASP A 190 -9.49 -15.62 -8.67
N PRO A 191 -9.93 -14.75 -9.60
CA PRO A 191 -11.05 -13.84 -9.37
C PRO A 191 -12.37 -14.59 -9.17
N LEU A 192 -12.51 -15.79 -9.73
CA LEU A 192 -13.72 -16.61 -9.60
C LEU A 192 -13.63 -17.65 -8.48
N GLY A 193 -12.49 -17.73 -7.79
CA GLY A 193 -12.20 -18.68 -6.73
C GLY A 193 -13.13 -18.60 -5.53
N ALA A 194 -13.13 -19.69 -4.75
CA ALA A 194 -13.97 -19.81 -3.56
C ALA A 194 -13.57 -18.84 -2.43
N GLU A 195 -12.35 -18.31 -2.42
CA GLU A 195 -11.90 -17.33 -1.43
C GLU A 195 -12.48 -15.93 -1.67
N ASN A 196 -12.89 -15.61 -2.90
CA ASN A 196 -13.63 -14.37 -3.22
C ASN A 196 -15.12 -14.55 -2.88
N THR A 197 -15.40 -14.53 -1.58
CA THR A 197 -16.72 -14.80 -0.98
C THR A 197 -17.72 -13.65 -1.17
N ILE A 198 -18.13 -13.44 -2.42
CA ILE A 198 -19.16 -12.44 -2.77
C ILE A 198 -20.55 -13.02 -2.49
N GLU A 199 -21.26 -12.36 -1.59
CA GLU A 199 -22.63 -12.67 -1.20
C GLU A 199 -23.59 -11.65 -1.83
N ALA A 200 -24.82 -12.09 -2.09
CA ALA A 200 -25.92 -11.27 -2.58
C ALA A 200 -27.16 -11.44 -1.68
N ASP A 201 -28.20 -10.65 -1.95
CA ASP A 201 -29.51 -10.75 -1.26
C ASP A 201 -29.37 -10.61 0.27
N PHE A 202 -28.59 -9.61 0.69
CA PHE A 202 -28.37 -9.28 2.10
C PHE A 202 -29.17 -8.05 2.54
N LEU A 203 -28.98 -6.92 1.84
CA LEU A 203 -29.75 -5.67 2.00
C LEU A 203 -30.12 -5.11 0.62
N HIS A 204 -31.24 -4.38 0.56
CA HIS A 204 -31.85 -3.85 -0.66
C HIS A 204 -31.89 -2.32 -0.62
N LEU A 205 -30.73 -1.71 -0.86
CA LEU A 205 -30.55 -0.26 -0.76
C LEU A 205 -30.54 0.35 -2.18
N GLU A 206 -31.60 1.08 -2.54
CA GLU A 206 -31.75 1.69 -3.89
C GLU A 206 -30.53 2.54 -4.31
N ARG A 207 -29.92 3.26 -3.35
CA ARG A 207 -28.73 4.09 -3.60
C ARG A 207 -27.43 3.32 -3.76
N LEU A 208 -27.39 2.02 -3.42
CA LEU A 208 -26.23 1.15 -3.61
C LEU A 208 -26.53 -0.02 -4.55
N LYS A 209 -27.62 0.06 -5.31
CA LYS A 209 -27.95 -0.91 -6.35
C LYS A 209 -26.85 -0.92 -7.41
N GLY A 210 -26.37 -2.11 -7.74
CA GLY A 210 -25.30 -2.34 -8.68
C GLY A 210 -23.90 -2.15 -8.10
N ILE A 211 -23.74 -2.00 -6.78
CA ILE A 211 -22.47 -1.60 -6.17
C ILE A 211 -21.92 -2.69 -5.25
N VAL A 212 -20.65 -3.02 -5.48
CA VAL A 212 -19.77 -3.76 -4.57
C VAL A 212 -19.00 -2.75 -3.73
N THR A 213 -19.05 -2.87 -2.41
CA THR A 213 -18.32 -1.96 -1.52
C THR A 213 -17.08 -2.61 -0.93
N ASP A 214 -16.03 -1.80 -0.69
CA ASP A 214 -14.85 -2.22 0.03
C ASP A 214 -14.34 -1.14 1.02
N THR A 215 -13.58 -1.57 2.01
CA THR A 215 -13.15 -0.82 3.20
C THR A 215 -11.64 -0.88 3.34
N HIS A 216 -11.06 -0.11 4.25
CA HIS A 216 -9.61 -0.06 4.49
C HIS A 216 -8.79 -0.06 3.19
N PHE A 217 -9.20 0.81 2.27
CA PHE A 217 -8.89 0.61 0.87
C PHE A 217 -7.43 0.91 0.52
N SER A 218 -6.93 2.08 0.93
CA SER A 218 -5.60 2.56 0.58
C SER A 218 -4.49 1.93 1.43
N GLU A 219 -4.59 1.90 2.76
CA GLU A 219 -3.49 1.38 3.60
C GLU A 219 -3.23 -0.11 3.34
N ARG A 220 -4.27 -0.86 2.96
CA ARG A 220 -4.19 -2.30 2.69
C ARG A 220 -4.07 -2.65 1.21
N ASN A 221 -3.83 -1.66 0.34
CA ASN A 221 -3.60 -1.86 -1.09
C ASN A 221 -4.71 -2.71 -1.77
N ARG A 222 -5.97 -2.33 -1.59
CA ARG A 222 -7.15 -3.16 -1.93
C ARG A 222 -7.76 -2.91 -3.31
N LEU A 223 -7.14 -2.08 -4.15
CA LEU A 223 -7.68 -1.84 -5.49
C LEU A 223 -7.80 -3.12 -6.32
N GLY A 224 -6.75 -3.93 -6.39
CA GLY A 224 -6.80 -5.21 -7.10
C GLY A 224 -7.87 -6.15 -6.55
N ARG A 225 -8.06 -6.16 -5.23
CA ARG A 225 -9.10 -6.95 -4.57
C ARG A 225 -10.50 -6.50 -4.95
N LEU A 226 -10.80 -5.20 -4.91
CA LEU A 226 -12.11 -4.69 -5.31
C LEU A 226 -12.39 -4.98 -6.79
N ILE A 227 -11.38 -4.91 -7.66
CA ILE A 227 -11.51 -5.30 -9.08
C ILE A 227 -11.91 -6.77 -9.21
N ALA A 228 -11.25 -7.68 -8.48
CA ALA A 228 -11.62 -9.09 -8.46
C ALA A 228 -13.04 -9.32 -7.90
N PHE A 229 -13.43 -8.58 -6.87
CA PHE A 229 -14.77 -8.65 -6.30
C PHE A 229 -15.84 -8.19 -7.28
N VAL A 230 -15.61 -7.11 -8.03
CA VAL A 230 -16.50 -6.67 -9.10
C VAL A 230 -16.59 -7.75 -10.18
N ALA A 231 -15.48 -8.34 -10.62
CA ALA A 231 -15.50 -9.43 -11.61
C ALA A 231 -16.34 -10.64 -11.14
N LYS A 232 -16.16 -11.07 -9.88
CA LYS A 232 -16.97 -12.14 -9.28
C LYS A 232 -18.44 -11.75 -9.20
N ALA A 233 -18.75 -10.55 -8.75
CA ALA A 233 -20.11 -10.06 -8.64
C ALA A 233 -20.80 -9.98 -10.01
N GLU A 234 -20.12 -9.53 -11.05
CA GLU A 234 -20.64 -9.49 -12.43
C GLU A 234 -20.92 -10.89 -12.98
N SER A 235 -20.09 -11.87 -12.64
CA SER A 235 -20.34 -13.28 -13.01
C SER A 235 -21.62 -13.84 -12.39
N ILE A 236 -22.00 -13.36 -11.19
CA ILE A 236 -23.23 -13.73 -10.50
C ILE A 236 -24.43 -12.92 -11.05
N ALA A 237 -24.23 -11.62 -11.26
CA ALA A 237 -25.29 -10.68 -11.65
C ALA A 237 -25.69 -10.79 -13.14
N GLY A 238 -24.78 -11.24 -14.00
CA GLY A 238 -24.97 -11.25 -15.45
C GLY A 238 -25.07 -9.86 -16.08
N ARG A 239 -24.60 -8.81 -15.39
CA ARG A 239 -24.61 -7.41 -15.84
C ARG A 239 -23.44 -6.63 -15.25
N PRO A 240 -23.04 -5.50 -15.86
CA PRO A 240 -22.04 -4.61 -15.29
C PRO A 240 -22.42 -4.07 -13.90
N LEU A 241 -21.41 -3.93 -13.04
CA LEU A 241 -21.50 -3.39 -11.68
C LEU A 241 -20.46 -2.30 -11.45
N LEU A 242 -20.56 -1.62 -10.31
CA LEU A 242 -19.58 -0.67 -9.82
C LEU A 242 -18.88 -1.21 -8.58
N GLY A 243 -17.61 -0.90 -8.43
CA GLY A 243 -16.90 -1.00 -7.16
C GLY A 243 -16.82 0.36 -6.47
N LEU A 244 -16.97 0.39 -5.15
CA LEU A 244 -16.75 1.58 -4.32
C LEU A 244 -15.85 1.21 -3.13
N GLY A 245 -14.57 1.57 -3.23
CA GLY A 245 -13.61 1.43 -2.14
C GLY A 245 -13.52 2.72 -1.34
N VAL A 246 -13.60 2.63 -0.01
CA VAL A 246 -13.46 3.79 0.89
C VAL A 246 -12.22 3.64 1.75
N ASP A 247 -11.38 4.68 1.75
CA ASP A 247 -10.14 4.71 2.54
C ASP A 247 -10.45 4.71 4.04
N GLU A 248 -9.52 4.16 4.82
CA GLU A 248 -9.56 4.07 6.28
C GLU A 248 -9.95 5.40 6.93
N ASP A 249 -9.28 6.47 6.48
CA ASP A 249 -9.43 7.85 6.97
C ASP A 249 -10.56 8.63 6.29
N ALA A 250 -11.45 7.95 5.58
CA ALA A 250 -12.53 8.56 4.82
C ALA A 250 -13.91 8.00 5.16
N ALA A 251 -14.93 8.82 4.89
CA ALA A 251 -16.32 8.43 4.92
C ALA A 251 -17.07 9.04 3.73
N VAL A 252 -17.93 8.24 3.10
CA VAL A 252 -18.85 8.67 2.04
C VAL A 252 -20.24 8.81 2.64
N ALA A 253 -20.75 10.05 2.66
CA ALA A 253 -22.09 10.38 3.12
C ALA A 253 -23.00 10.58 1.90
N VAL A 254 -23.98 9.72 1.73
CA VAL A 254 -24.92 9.70 0.60
C VAL A 254 -26.25 10.30 1.05
N ASP A 255 -26.70 11.36 0.39
CA ASP A 255 -27.98 11.99 0.59
C ASP A 255 -29.14 11.17 -0.02
N GLY A 256 -30.37 11.50 0.36
CA GLY A 256 -31.57 10.77 -0.07
C GLY A 256 -31.84 10.81 -1.58
N ASP A 257 -31.31 11.81 -2.28
CA ASP A 257 -31.36 11.96 -3.74
C ASP A 257 -30.28 11.14 -4.46
N GLY A 258 -29.27 10.66 -3.74
CA GLY A 258 -28.16 9.86 -4.27
C GLY A 258 -26.84 10.64 -4.41
N ASP A 259 -26.84 11.94 -4.11
CA ASP A 259 -25.62 12.74 -4.10
C ASP A 259 -24.77 12.40 -2.88
N ALA A 260 -23.48 12.19 -3.08
CA ALA A 260 -22.57 11.71 -2.05
C ALA A 260 -21.34 12.59 -1.91
N ARG A 261 -20.98 12.90 -0.66
CA ARG A 261 -19.83 13.73 -0.29
C ARG A 261 -18.84 12.93 0.55
N VAL A 262 -17.56 13.26 0.38
CA VAL A 262 -16.47 12.64 1.13
C VAL A 262 -16.07 13.53 2.31
N TYR A 263 -15.97 12.91 3.48
CA TYR A 263 -15.28 13.46 4.63
C TYR A 263 -13.96 12.71 4.79
N ALA A 264 -12.86 13.42 5.04
CA ALA A 264 -11.53 12.83 5.18
C ALA A 264 -10.79 13.41 6.40
N THR A 265 -10.10 12.57 7.16
CA THR A 265 -9.25 12.97 8.30
C THR A 265 -7.78 13.10 7.93
N ALA A 266 -7.36 12.53 6.79
CA ALA A 266 -6.01 12.64 6.25
C ALA A 266 -5.99 13.32 4.87
N PRO A 267 -4.95 14.12 4.54
CA PRO A 267 -4.79 14.68 3.21
C PRO A 267 -4.73 13.60 2.13
N GLY A 268 -5.57 13.72 1.10
CA GLY A 268 -5.61 12.80 -0.02
C GLY A 268 -6.44 11.53 0.20
N ALA A 269 -6.97 11.30 1.40
CA ALA A 269 -7.92 10.21 1.65
C ALA A 269 -9.29 10.51 1.02
N GLY A 270 -9.97 9.47 0.56
CA GLY A 270 -11.30 9.57 0.00
C GLY A 270 -11.92 8.23 -0.37
N ALA A 271 -12.52 8.17 -1.56
CA ALA A 271 -13.07 6.95 -2.11
C ALA A 271 -12.64 6.75 -3.56
N THR A 272 -12.63 5.50 -4.01
CA THR A 272 -12.35 5.14 -5.40
C THR A 272 -13.53 4.39 -5.98
N VAL A 273 -14.05 4.89 -7.10
CA VAL A 273 -15.03 4.19 -7.92
C VAL A 273 -14.30 3.36 -8.96
N VAL A 274 -14.61 2.06 -9.04
CA VAL A 274 -14.17 1.14 -10.09
C VAL A 274 -15.34 0.93 -11.05
N LYS A 275 -15.14 1.22 -12.34
CA LYS A 275 -16.13 0.92 -13.38
C LYS A 275 -15.96 -0.53 -13.83
N GLY A 276 -17.00 -1.35 -13.62
CA GLY A 276 -17.07 -2.71 -14.14
C GLY A 276 -17.39 -2.74 -15.65
N GLY A 277 -18.07 -3.79 -16.08
CA GLY A 277 -18.20 -4.17 -17.49
C GLY A 277 -16.98 -4.96 -17.94
N PHE A 278 -16.48 -5.84 -17.07
CA PHE A 278 -15.28 -6.61 -17.33
C PHE A 278 -15.54 -7.74 -18.33
N VAL A 279 -14.47 -8.19 -18.99
CA VAL A 279 -14.57 -9.40 -19.80
C VAL A 279 -14.81 -10.60 -18.89
N ALA A 280 -15.50 -11.62 -19.40
CA ALA A 280 -15.73 -12.84 -18.64
C ALA A 280 -14.38 -13.47 -18.23
N GLN A 281 -14.23 -13.74 -16.93
CA GLN A 281 -13.05 -14.39 -16.37
C GLN A 281 -13.18 -15.92 -16.46
N ALA A 282 -12.05 -16.62 -16.42
CA ALA A 282 -12.02 -18.08 -16.39
C ALA A 282 -11.84 -18.58 -14.96
N GLU A 283 -12.47 -19.71 -14.63
CA GLU A 283 -12.27 -20.41 -13.35
C GLU A 283 -10.84 -20.92 -13.22
N ASP A 284 -10.29 -20.89 -12.00
CA ASP A 284 -8.93 -21.35 -11.68
C ASP A 284 -7.82 -20.71 -12.53
N LYS A 285 -8.06 -19.48 -13.02
CA LYS A 285 -7.10 -18.73 -13.83
C LYS A 285 -6.87 -17.32 -13.27
N PRO A 286 -5.63 -16.80 -13.37
CA PRO A 286 -5.37 -15.40 -13.08
C PRO A 286 -6.23 -14.47 -13.92
N MET A 287 -6.66 -13.39 -13.31
CA MET A 287 -7.51 -12.39 -13.94
C MET A 287 -6.82 -11.78 -15.17
N GLN A 288 -7.62 -11.57 -16.23
CA GLN A 288 -7.21 -10.87 -17.45
C GLN A 288 -8.21 -9.76 -17.74
N GLN A 289 -7.73 -8.52 -17.80
CA GLN A 289 -8.55 -7.37 -18.10
C GLN A 289 -7.72 -6.31 -18.81
N THR A 290 -8.13 -5.93 -20.02
CA THR A 290 -7.38 -4.98 -20.85
C THR A 290 -7.50 -3.54 -20.38
N ARG A 291 -8.59 -3.22 -19.66
CA ARG A 291 -8.86 -1.88 -19.14
C ARG A 291 -9.78 -1.94 -17.92
N VAL A 292 -9.41 -1.22 -16.88
CA VAL A 292 -10.19 -0.93 -15.68
C VAL A 292 -10.13 0.58 -15.47
N ASP A 293 -11.29 1.22 -15.47
CA ASP A 293 -11.40 2.66 -15.25
C ASP A 293 -11.69 2.94 -13.77
N THR A 294 -10.87 3.79 -13.17
CA THR A 294 -11.06 4.20 -11.78
C THR A 294 -11.11 5.72 -11.64
N ILE A 295 -11.96 6.16 -10.72
CA ILE A 295 -12.20 7.59 -10.47
C ILE A 295 -12.05 7.84 -8.97
N GLY A 296 -11.16 8.75 -8.61
CA GLY A 296 -10.96 9.22 -7.25
C GLY A 296 -12.01 10.26 -6.85
N VAL A 297 -12.63 10.07 -5.71
CA VAL A 297 -13.61 10.96 -5.11
C VAL A 297 -12.98 11.56 -3.85
N GLY A 298 -12.65 12.85 -3.91
CA GLY A 298 -12.09 13.59 -2.77
C GLY A 298 -13.13 14.47 -2.08
N THR A 299 -12.71 15.23 -1.07
CA THR A 299 -13.56 16.17 -0.32
C THR A 299 -14.13 17.31 -1.18
N GLY A 300 -13.51 17.61 -2.32
CA GLY A 300 -14.00 18.57 -3.32
C GLY A 300 -14.87 17.98 -4.43
N SER A 301 -15.08 16.66 -4.43
CA SER A 301 -15.85 15.95 -5.45
C SER A 301 -17.32 15.77 -5.04
N LEU A 302 -18.19 15.51 -6.01
CA LEU A 302 -19.57 15.08 -5.79
C LEU A 302 -19.80 13.75 -6.53
N LEU A 303 -20.14 12.70 -5.79
CA LEU A 303 -20.41 11.36 -6.35
C LEU A 303 -21.92 11.15 -6.46
N HIS A 304 -22.44 10.76 -7.62
CA HIS A 304 -23.86 10.48 -7.83
C HIS A 304 -24.10 8.97 -7.86
N LEU A 305 -24.93 8.47 -6.95
CA LEU A 305 -25.27 7.05 -6.82
C LEU A 305 -26.75 6.79 -7.15
N PRO A 306 -27.06 5.64 -7.79
CA PRO A 306 -26.17 4.49 -8.06
C PRO A 306 -25.32 4.60 -9.35
N ASP A 307 -25.44 5.67 -10.13
CA ASP A 307 -24.80 5.80 -11.46
C ASP A 307 -23.26 5.81 -11.44
N GLY A 308 -22.67 6.20 -10.31
CA GLY A 308 -21.24 6.34 -10.10
C GLY A 308 -20.60 7.50 -10.88
N ARG A 309 -21.38 8.49 -11.31
CA ARG A 309 -20.82 9.72 -11.93
C ARG A 309 -20.10 10.53 -10.85
N VAL A 310 -18.94 11.09 -11.17
CA VAL A 310 -18.19 11.95 -10.25
C VAL A 310 -18.01 13.31 -10.90
N ASP A 311 -18.53 14.35 -10.26
CA ASP A 311 -18.27 15.73 -10.63
C ASP A 311 -16.99 16.20 -9.92
N THR A 312 -16.08 16.85 -10.65
CA THR A 312 -14.76 17.29 -10.16
C THR A 312 -13.96 16.13 -9.54
N PRO A 313 -13.61 15.10 -10.33
CA PRO A 313 -12.85 13.96 -9.82
C PRO A 313 -11.48 14.40 -9.30
N MET A 314 -11.03 13.80 -8.20
CA MET A 314 -9.70 14.05 -7.63
C MET A 314 -8.60 13.50 -8.55
N PHE A 315 -8.88 12.36 -9.19
CA PHE A 315 -8.05 11.79 -10.25
C PHE A 315 -8.92 10.87 -11.13
N GLU A 316 -8.44 10.62 -12.34
CA GLU A 316 -8.91 9.52 -13.19
C GLU A 316 -7.69 8.68 -13.54
N ARG A 317 -7.81 7.36 -13.36
CA ARG A 317 -6.73 6.43 -13.66
C ARG A 317 -7.26 5.23 -14.45
N HIS A 318 -6.38 4.71 -15.28
CA HIS A 318 -6.66 3.54 -16.10
C HIS A 318 -5.67 2.46 -15.73
N TYR A 319 -6.17 1.24 -15.58
CA TYR A 319 -5.37 0.07 -15.26
C TYR A 319 -5.68 -1.07 -16.22
N ALA A 320 -4.78 -2.04 -16.28
CA ALA A 320 -5.07 -3.36 -16.81
C ALA A 320 -4.75 -4.41 -15.74
N VAL A 321 -5.31 -5.60 -15.88
CA VAL A 321 -4.88 -6.77 -15.12
C VAL A 321 -4.32 -7.77 -16.11
N ARG A 322 -3.08 -8.19 -15.91
CA ARG A 322 -2.38 -9.15 -16.77
C ARG A 322 -1.84 -10.27 -15.92
N ASP A 323 -2.28 -11.49 -16.18
CA ASP A 323 -1.88 -12.68 -15.41
C ASP A 323 -2.03 -12.47 -13.89
N GLY A 324 -3.13 -11.82 -13.47
CA GLY A 324 -3.40 -11.52 -12.06
C GLY A 324 -2.56 -10.39 -11.46
N VAL A 325 -1.86 -9.59 -12.28
CA VAL A 325 -1.09 -8.41 -11.84
C VAL A 325 -1.76 -7.13 -12.34
N LEU A 326 -2.07 -6.24 -11.41
CA LEU A 326 -2.62 -4.91 -11.71
C LEU A 326 -1.50 -3.99 -12.22
N VAL A 327 -1.68 -3.42 -13.41
CA VAL A 327 -0.70 -2.52 -14.04
C VAL A 327 -1.36 -1.19 -14.39
N SER A 328 -0.68 -0.08 -14.12
CA SER A 328 -1.13 1.25 -14.55
C SER A 328 -1.02 1.38 -16.06
N MET A 329 -1.99 2.07 -16.67
CA MET A 329 -1.99 2.41 -18.08
C MET A 329 -1.72 3.90 -18.26
N ALA A 330 -0.89 4.23 -19.26
CA ALA A 330 -0.73 5.59 -19.79
C ALA A 330 -0.20 6.66 -18.80
N SER A 331 0.47 6.24 -17.72
CA SER A 331 1.21 7.15 -16.82
C SER A 331 2.68 6.74 -16.78
N PRO A 332 3.48 7.09 -17.80
CA PRO A 332 4.91 6.86 -17.74
C PRO A 332 5.47 7.56 -16.50
N LEU A 333 6.22 6.82 -15.70
CA LEU A 333 6.76 7.31 -14.44
C LEU A 333 8.22 6.91 -14.35
N LEU A 334 9.07 7.86 -14.04
CA LEU A 334 10.48 7.64 -13.78
C LEU A 334 10.80 8.18 -12.38
N VAL A 335 11.42 7.35 -11.55
CA VAL A 335 11.88 7.69 -10.20
C VAL A 335 13.38 7.48 -10.15
N ILE A 336 14.13 8.42 -9.56
CA ILE A 336 15.59 8.34 -9.47
C ILE A 336 16.10 8.66 -8.06
N HIS A 337 17.31 8.19 -7.76
CA HIS A 337 18.14 8.71 -6.67
C HIS A 337 19.57 8.98 -7.13
N GLY A 338 20.21 9.96 -6.48
CA GLY A 338 21.64 10.28 -6.61
C GLY A 338 22.48 9.82 -5.40
N GLY A 339 21.85 9.17 -4.42
CA GLY A 339 22.51 8.55 -3.26
C GLY A 339 22.04 9.10 -1.92
N ALA A 340 21.98 8.22 -0.93
CA ALA A 340 21.74 8.55 0.48
C ALA A 340 23.03 9.00 1.19
N GLY A 341 22.93 9.35 2.47
CA GLY A 341 24.08 9.80 3.27
C GLY A 341 24.51 11.24 3.01
N VAL A 342 23.60 12.09 2.52
CA VAL A 342 23.89 13.51 2.31
C VAL A 342 23.86 14.24 3.65
N GLU A 343 25.01 14.78 4.07
CA GLU A 343 25.11 15.59 5.28
C GLU A 343 25.03 17.08 4.95
N ARG A 344 24.08 17.80 5.56
CA ARG A 344 23.82 19.21 5.21
C ARG A 344 25.01 20.12 5.49
N LYS A 345 25.79 19.79 6.52
CA LYS A 345 27.02 20.52 6.88
C LYS A 345 28.13 20.44 5.83
N GLU A 346 28.09 19.44 4.94
CA GLU A 346 29.08 19.24 3.87
C GLU A 346 28.63 19.82 2.51
N MET A 347 27.47 20.48 2.46
CA MET A 347 26.86 21.02 1.24
C MET A 347 26.85 22.54 1.24
N THR A 348 27.32 23.15 0.15
CA THR A 348 27.10 24.57 -0.12
C THR A 348 25.80 24.76 -0.94
N PRO A 349 25.18 25.96 -0.93
CA PRO A 349 24.02 26.24 -1.78
C PRO A 349 24.29 25.98 -3.28
N ALA A 350 25.53 26.21 -3.74
CA ALA A 350 25.92 25.92 -5.11
C ALA A 350 26.02 24.41 -5.41
N ASP A 351 26.50 23.61 -4.44
CA ASP A 351 26.50 22.15 -4.56
C ASP A 351 25.07 21.61 -4.64
N GLU A 352 24.16 22.15 -3.82
CA GLU A 352 22.74 21.77 -3.83
C GLU A 352 22.07 22.09 -5.16
N ASP A 353 22.27 23.30 -5.69
CA ASP A 353 21.72 23.73 -6.98
C ASP A 353 22.25 22.89 -8.15
N ALA A 354 23.56 22.60 -8.14
CA ALA A 354 24.17 21.74 -9.14
C ALA A 354 23.62 20.30 -9.09
N ALA A 355 23.42 19.75 -7.88
CA ALA A 355 22.82 18.43 -7.70
C ALA A 355 21.35 18.40 -8.18
N ARG A 356 20.54 19.40 -7.83
CA ARG A 356 19.15 19.52 -8.29
C ARG A 356 19.05 19.63 -9.81
N THR A 357 19.94 20.43 -10.42
CA THR A 357 20.03 20.57 -11.88
C THR A 357 20.37 19.23 -12.55
N ALA A 358 21.32 18.47 -11.99
CA ALA A 358 21.70 17.16 -12.52
C ALA A 358 20.58 16.12 -12.37
N LEU A 359 19.86 16.09 -11.23
CA LEU A 359 18.68 15.24 -11.04
C LEU A 359 17.60 15.57 -12.07
N ALA A 360 17.28 16.85 -12.27
CA ALA A 360 16.29 17.28 -13.25
C ALA A 360 16.69 16.90 -14.69
N ALA A 361 17.98 17.00 -15.03
CA ALA A 361 18.49 16.57 -16.33
C ALA A 361 18.33 15.06 -16.55
N ALA A 362 18.65 14.24 -15.54
CA ALA A 362 18.50 12.79 -15.60
C ALA A 362 17.02 12.38 -15.75
N LEU A 363 16.13 13.03 -14.99
CA LEU A 363 14.68 12.83 -15.10
C LEU A 363 14.18 13.12 -16.51
N ARG A 364 14.53 14.28 -17.08
CA ARG A 364 14.13 14.64 -18.45
C ARG A 364 14.66 13.65 -19.49
N ALA A 365 15.91 13.21 -19.36
CA ALA A 365 16.53 12.28 -20.30
C ALA A 365 15.83 10.91 -20.32
N GLY A 366 15.52 10.35 -19.15
CA GLY A 366 14.79 9.09 -19.03
C GLY A 366 13.32 9.24 -19.47
N HIS A 367 12.65 10.31 -19.03
CA HIS A 367 11.25 10.58 -19.39
C HIS A 367 11.04 10.72 -20.90
N ALA A 368 11.99 11.35 -21.60
CA ALA A 368 11.96 11.45 -23.05
C ALA A 368 11.91 10.07 -23.75
N GLN A 369 12.52 9.02 -23.16
CA GLN A 369 12.40 7.66 -23.69
C GLN A 369 11.00 7.09 -23.48
N LEU A 370 10.41 7.32 -22.29
CA LEU A 370 9.07 6.85 -21.97
C LEU A 370 8.00 7.51 -22.85
N VAL A 371 8.10 8.83 -23.04
CA VAL A 371 7.21 9.59 -23.94
C VAL A 371 7.34 9.13 -25.38
N ALA A 372 8.54 8.72 -25.81
CA ALA A 372 8.78 8.10 -27.12
C ALA A 372 8.25 6.65 -27.23
N GLY A 373 7.58 6.12 -26.19
CA GLY A 373 7.00 4.78 -26.17
C GLY A 373 8.03 3.65 -26.06
N LYS A 374 9.27 3.97 -25.65
CA LYS A 374 10.34 2.97 -25.51
C LYS A 374 10.19 2.15 -24.21
N PRO A 375 10.79 0.95 -24.16
CA PRO A 375 10.75 0.11 -22.96
C PRO A 375 11.34 0.82 -21.73
N ALA A 376 10.87 0.46 -20.54
CA ALA A 376 11.32 1.01 -19.26
C ALA A 376 12.86 0.96 -19.09
N ALA A 377 13.51 -0.12 -19.55
CA ALA A 377 14.97 -0.26 -19.50
C ALA A 377 15.73 0.85 -20.25
N ASP A 378 15.16 1.41 -21.32
CA ASP A 378 15.76 2.53 -22.06
C ASP A 378 15.75 3.82 -21.22
N ALA A 379 14.66 4.07 -20.52
CA ALA A 379 14.50 5.24 -19.65
C ALA A 379 15.45 5.17 -18.45
N VAL A 380 15.53 4.01 -17.79
CA VAL A 380 16.48 3.75 -16.69
C VAL A 380 17.91 3.95 -17.16
N THR A 381 18.28 3.35 -18.30
CA THR A 381 19.63 3.47 -18.87
C THR A 381 19.97 4.94 -19.18
N ALA A 382 19.05 5.68 -19.81
CA ALA A 382 19.26 7.08 -20.17
C ALA A 382 19.42 7.97 -18.92
N ALA A 383 18.58 7.79 -17.90
CA ALA A 383 18.67 8.55 -16.66
C ALA A 383 19.99 8.28 -15.93
N ILE A 384 20.37 7.01 -15.75
CA ILE A 384 21.62 6.65 -15.06
C ILE A 384 22.84 7.11 -15.84
N THR A 385 22.82 7.08 -17.17
CA THR A 385 23.93 7.61 -17.99
C THR A 385 24.19 9.09 -17.68
N VAL A 386 23.14 9.90 -17.52
CA VAL A 386 23.27 11.30 -17.11
C VAL A 386 23.83 11.42 -15.70
N LEU A 387 23.36 10.59 -14.76
CA LEU A 387 23.85 10.58 -13.38
C LEU A 387 25.32 10.14 -13.28
N GLU A 388 25.76 9.18 -14.11
CA GLU A 388 27.16 8.74 -14.22
C GLU A 388 28.09 9.78 -14.85
N ASP A 389 27.57 10.67 -15.70
CA ASP A 389 28.36 11.76 -16.28
C ASP A 389 28.41 13.00 -15.36
N ALA A 390 27.56 13.06 -14.33
CA ALA A 390 27.43 14.16 -13.40
C ALA A 390 28.40 14.03 -12.20
N PRO A 391 29.42 14.90 -12.06
CA PRO A 391 30.46 14.79 -11.03
C PRO A 391 29.98 14.91 -9.57
N GLN A 392 28.72 15.30 -9.37
CA GLN A 392 28.08 15.43 -8.06
C GLN A 392 27.85 14.06 -7.40
N PHE A 393 27.62 13.01 -8.19
CA PHE A 393 27.20 11.71 -7.69
C PHE A 393 28.33 10.69 -7.69
N ASN A 394 28.22 9.68 -6.82
CA ASN A 394 29.22 8.62 -6.70
C ASN A 394 28.94 7.47 -7.68
N ALA A 395 28.99 7.77 -8.98
CA ALA A 395 28.90 6.79 -10.06
C ALA A 395 29.57 7.38 -11.30
N GLY A 396 30.27 6.57 -12.10
CA GLY A 396 31.02 7.07 -13.24
C GLY A 396 31.94 8.24 -12.86
N ARG A 397 31.78 9.40 -13.52
CA ARG A 397 32.47 10.64 -13.20
C ARG A 397 32.04 11.14 -11.83
N GLY A 398 32.99 11.25 -10.89
CA GLY A 398 32.68 11.60 -9.50
C GLY A 398 32.61 10.38 -8.57
N ALA A 399 32.94 9.19 -9.06
CA ALA A 399 33.13 8.01 -8.24
C ALA A 399 34.19 8.22 -7.14
N VAL A 400 33.96 7.59 -6.00
CA VAL A 400 34.91 7.51 -4.89
C VAL A 400 36.12 6.64 -5.26
N PHE A 401 37.17 6.78 -4.47
CA PHE A 401 38.41 6.02 -4.63
C PHE A 401 38.48 4.86 -3.65
N ASN A 402 39.01 3.74 -4.12
CA ASN A 402 39.45 2.63 -3.28
C ASN A 402 40.72 3.00 -2.50
N HIS A 403 41.19 2.09 -1.64
CA HIS A 403 42.38 2.27 -0.81
C HIS A 403 43.64 2.63 -1.61
N ASP A 404 43.76 2.08 -2.83
CA ASP A 404 44.93 2.30 -3.71
C ASP A 404 44.82 3.59 -4.54
N GLY A 405 43.79 4.42 -4.31
CA GLY A 405 43.59 5.65 -5.07
C GLY A 405 43.07 5.44 -6.49
N ARG A 406 42.38 4.32 -6.77
CA ARG A 406 41.74 4.01 -8.05
C ARG A 406 40.21 4.04 -7.93
N ASN A 407 39.54 4.44 -9.00
CA ASN A 407 38.08 4.29 -9.12
C ASN A 407 37.76 2.85 -9.56
N GLU A 408 36.78 2.24 -8.92
CA GLU A 408 36.28 0.87 -9.19
C GLU A 408 34.76 0.94 -9.25
N LEU A 409 34.19 0.67 -10.41
CA LEU A 409 32.79 0.95 -10.70
C LEU A 409 31.98 -0.34 -10.81
N ASP A 410 30.75 -0.28 -10.30
CA ASP A 410 29.79 -1.38 -10.29
C ASP A 410 28.43 -0.88 -10.82
N ALA A 411 27.71 -1.70 -11.58
CA ALA A 411 26.36 -1.39 -12.02
C ALA A 411 25.53 -2.63 -12.36
N ALA A 412 24.21 -2.53 -12.25
CA ALA A 412 23.26 -3.52 -12.76
C ALA A 412 22.03 -2.88 -13.39
N LEU A 413 21.40 -3.65 -14.29
CA LEU A 413 20.13 -3.34 -14.94
C LEU A 413 19.28 -4.62 -14.96
N MET A 414 17.99 -4.51 -14.65
CA MET A 414 17.03 -5.61 -14.71
C MET A 414 15.76 -5.14 -15.41
N ASP A 415 15.32 -5.93 -16.40
CA ASP A 415 14.02 -5.78 -17.07
C ASP A 415 12.97 -6.64 -16.35
N GLY A 416 12.00 -6.00 -15.71
CA GLY A 416 10.99 -6.68 -14.90
C GLY A 416 10.01 -7.52 -15.73
N ALA A 417 9.83 -7.18 -17.01
CA ALA A 417 8.91 -7.93 -17.88
C ALA A 417 9.47 -9.29 -18.32
N SER A 418 10.77 -9.38 -18.58
CA SER A 418 11.41 -10.63 -19.03
C SER A 418 12.23 -11.34 -17.95
N GLY A 419 12.50 -10.67 -16.83
CA GLY A 419 13.42 -11.14 -15.79
C GLY A 419 14.89 -11.15 -16.23
N LYS A 420 15.21 -10.64 -17.43
CA LYS A 420 16.60 -10.52 -17.89
C LYS A 420 17.32 -9.48 -17.04
N ALA A 421 18.57 -9.78 -16.72
CA ALA A 421 19.44 -8.89 -15.96
C ALA A 421 20.85 -8.90 -16.53
N GLY A 422 21.54 -7.77 -16.34
CA GLY A 422 22.95 -7.63 -16.65
C GLY A 422 23.64 -6.79 -15.58
N ALA A 423 24.86 -7.16 -15.23
CA ALA A 423 25.61 -6.55 -14.15
C ALA A 423 27.12 -6.57 -14.45
N VAL A 424 27.80 -5.53 -13.96
CA VAL A 424 29.26 -5.44 -13.95
C VAL A 424 29.77 -4.98 -12.60
N ALA A 425 30.96 -5.46 -12.22
CA ALA A 425 31.62 -5.02 -11.00
C ALA A 425 33.14 -4.88 -11.18
N GLY A 426 33.73 -3.94 -10.44
CA GLY A 426 35.17 -3.70 -10.40
C GLY A 426 35.77 -3.26 -11.75
N VAL A 427 35.00 -2.53 -12.58
CA VAL A 427 35.55 -1.97 -13.84
C VAL A 427 36.21 -0.61 -13.58
N HIS A 428 37.24 -0.28 -14.36
CA HIS A 428 38.08 0.90 -14.12
C HIS A 428 38.11 1.89 -15.29
N ARG A 429 37.66 1.47 -16.48
CA ARG A 429 37.81 2.25 -17.72
C ARG A 429 36.50 2.44 -18.46
N VAL A 430 35.44 1.75 -18.08
CA VAL A 430 34.12 1.87 -18.73
C VAL A 430 33.51 3.21 -18.37
N LYS A 431 33.33 4.11 -19.36
CA LYS A 431 32.85 5.47 -19.10
C LYS A 431 31.51 5.48 -18.34
N ASN A 432 30.59 4.63 -18.79
CA ASN A 432 29.24 4.51 -18.27
C ASN A 432 28.92 3.03 -17.95
N PRO A 433 29.21 2.56 -16.72
CA PRO A 433 28.98 1.18 -16.29
C PRO A 433 27.58 0.63 -16.59
N ILE A 434 26.53 1.45 -16.49
CA ILE A 434 25.15 1.01 -16.80
C ILE A 434 24.99 0.55 -18.26
N LEU A 435 25.70 1.18 -19.22
CA LEU A 435 25.68 0.78 -20.62
C LEU A 435 26.33 -0.58 -20.83
N LEU A 436 27.38 -0.88 -20.05
CA LEU A 436 28.00 -2.21 -20.09
C LEU A 436 27.10 -3.26 -19.41
N ALA A 437 26.47 -2.94 -18.27
CA ALA A 437 25.50 -3.82 -17.63
C ALA A 437 24.36 -4.18 -18.60
N ARG A 438 23.80 -3.20 -19.31
CA ARG A 438 22.84 -3.43 -20.40
C ARG A 438 23.39 -4.32 -21.51
N THR A 439 24.63 -4.07 -21.93
CA THR A 439 25.28 -4.87 -22.98
C THR A 439 25.47 -6.32 -22.55
N VAL A 440 25.80 -6.58 -21.28
CA VAL A 440 25.85 -7.94 -20.71
C VAL A 440 24.49 -8.61 -20.80
N MET A 441 23.41 -7.90 -20.42
CA MET A 441 22.03 -8.40 -20.47
C MET A 441 21.58 -8.77 -21.90
N GLU A 442 21.91 -7.92 -22.88
CA GLU A 442 21.37 -8.04 -24.25
C GLU A 442 22.25 -8.88 -25.19
N LYS A 443 23.57 -8.85 -25.00
CA LYS A 443 24.55 -9.40 -25.95
C LYS A 443 25.43 -10.52 -25.39
N SER A 444 25.07 -11.08 -24.25
CA SER A 444 25.77 -12.23 -23.67
C SER A 444 24.78 -13.31 -23.19
N ARG A 445 25.31 -14.47 -22.80
CA ARG A 445 24.55 -15.53 -22.12
C ARG A 445 24.66 -15.45 -20.60
N HIS A 446 25.28 -14.39 -20.08
CA HIS A 446 25.65 -14.23 -18.68
C HIS A 446 24.85 -13.09 -18.05
N VAL A 447 24.71 -13.14 -16.72
CA VAL A 447 24.09 -12.07 -15.94
C VAL A 447 25.13 -11.09 -15.41
N MET A 448 26.30 -11.57 -14.96
CA MET A 448 27.29 -10.72 -14.29
C MET A 448 28.70 -10.97 -14.83
N MET A 449 29.46 -9.90 -15.06
CA MET A 449 30.88 -9.94 -15.43
C MET A 449 31.70 -9.02 -14.54
N VAL A 450 32.98 -9.33 -14.30
CA VAL A 450 33.81 -8.56 -13.37
C VAL A 450 35.18 -8.18 -13.94
N GLY A 451 35.70 -7.05 -13.48
CA GLY A 451 37.07 -6.61 -13.70
C GLY A 451 37.51 -6.60 -15.16
N ALA A 452 38.74 -7.07 -15.40
CA ALA A 452 39.35 -7.10 -16.72
C ALA A 452 38.56 -7.93 -17.76
N GLY A 453 37.84 -8.97 -17.33
CA GLY A 453 36.98 -9.76 -18.21
C GLY A 453 35.79 -8.95 -18.73
N ALA A 454 35.17 -8.15 -17.85
CA ALA A 454 34.10 -7.24 -18.24
C ALA A 454 34.62 -6.15 -19.20
N GLU A 455 35.83 -5.61 -18.98
CA GLU A 455 36.41 -4.61 -19.89
C GLU A 455 36.84 -5.18 -21.25
N ALA A 456 37.29 -6.43 -21.29
CA ALA A 456 37.56 -7.13 -22.54
C ALA A 456 36.28 -7.29 -23.37
N PHE A 457 35.19 -7.71 -22.72
CA PHE A 457 33.87 -7.76 -23.34
C PHE A 457 33.37 -6.38 -23.77
N ALA A 458 33.58 -5.35 -22.94
CA ALA A 458 33.23 -3.96 -23.27
C ALA A 458 33.93 -3.51 -24.58
N LYS A 459 35.22 -3.82 -24.72
CA LYS A 459 35.99 -3.53 -25.92
C LYS A 459 35.47 -4.27 -27.15
N GLU A 460 35.13 -5.56 -27.01
CA GLU A 460 34.54 -6.37 -28.09
C GLU A 460 33.22 -5.80 -28.58
N GLN A 461 32.37 -5.35 -27.66
CA GLN A 461 31.03 -4.83 -27.96
C GLN A 461 31.02 -3.34 -28.34
N GLY A 462 32.18 -2.68 -28.37
CA GLY A 462 32.30 -1.27 -28.72
C GLY A 462 31.80 -0.30 -27.65
N VAL A 463 31.76 -0.72 -26.38
CA VAL A 463 31.45 0.17 -25.25
C VAL A 463 32.63 1.10 -24.99
N THR A 464 32.35 2.39 -24.80
CA THR A 464 33.37 3.44 -24.64
C THR A 464 34.25 3.20 -23.40
N LEU A 465 35.54 3.02 -23.65
CA LEU A 465 36.58 2.99 -22.61
C LEU A 465 37.32 4.34 -22.57
N VAL A 466 37.55 4.86 -21.36
CA VAL A 466 38.24 6.14 -21.10
C VAL A 466 39.52 5.94 -20.29
N ASP A 467 40.34 6.99 -20.25
CA ASP A 467 41.42 7.09 -19.26
C ASP A 467 40.81 7.24 -17.86
N PRO A 468 41.28 6.50 -16.84
CA PRO A 468 40.76 6.58 -15.48
C PRO A 468 40.74 8.00 -14.87
N LYS A 469 41.56 8.94 -15.37
CA LYS A 469 41.52 10.37 -14.97
C LYS A 469 40.15 11.01 -15.21
N TYR A 470 39.33 10.48 -16.12
CA TYR A 470 37.96 10.95 -16.35
C TYR A 470 37.10 10.90 -15.07
N PHE A 471 37.27 9.86 -14.25
CA PHE A 471 36.42 9.61 -13.09
C PHE A 471 36.77 10.51 -11.90
N ARG A 472 38.00 11.03 -11.86
CA ARG A 472 38.54 11.79 -10.74
C ARG A 472 37.86 13.14 -10.58
N THR A 473 37.53 13.47 -9.32
CA THR A 473 37.31 14.85 -8.88
C THR A 473 38.17 15.15 -7.66
N ASP A 474 38.55 16.40 -7.47
CA ASP A 474 39.37 16.80 -6.32
C ASP A 474 38.63 16.59 -5.00
N LYS A 475 37.31 16.82 -4.96
CA LYS A 475 36.46 16.56 -3.79
C LYS A 475 36.59 15.10 -3.32
N ARG A 476 36.41 14.12 -4.22
CA ARG A 476 36.51 12.70 -3.89
C ARG A 476 37.93 12.27 -3.53
N TRP A 477 38.93 12.89 -4.15
CA TRP A 477 40.32 12.62 -3.79
C TRP A 477 40.63 13.07 -2.36
N GLN A 478 40.20 14.26 -1.96
CA GLN A 478 40.40 14.75 -0.60
C GLN A 478 39.65 13.89 0.44
N GLN A 479 38.47 13.35 0.10
CA GLN A 479 37.77 12.38 0.94
C GLN A 479 38.60 11.11 1.18
N LEU A 480 39.26 10.56 0.15
CA LEU A 480 40.20 9.45 0.34
C LEU A 480 41.36 9.83 1.25
N GLN A 481 41.99 10.99 1.01
CA GLN A 481 43.14 11.43 1.82
C GLN A 481 42.76 11.59 3.30
N LYS A 482 41.54 12.09 3.57
CA LYS A 482 40.99 12.12 4.93
C LYS A 482 40.80 10.71 5.49
N ALA A 483 40.12 9.82 4.76
CA ALA A 483 39.88 8.45 5.21
C ALA A 483 41.16 7.66 5.51
N LEU A 484 42.21 7.82 4.70
CA LEU A 484 43.53 7.20 4.94
C LEU A 484 44.22 7.75 6.20
N ARG A 485 44.08 9.05 6.48
CA ARG A 485 44.60 9.65 7.72
C ARG A 485 43.84 9.16 8.96
N ASP A 486 42.51 9.09 8.87
CA ASP A 486 41.65 8.62 9.96
C ASP A 486 41.95 7.13 10.26
N GLU A 487 42.10 6.30 9.23
CA GLU A 487 42.52 4.89 9.35
C GLU A 487 43.90 4.76 10.01
N ALA A 488 44.89 5.54 9.56
CA ALA A 488 46.23 5.54 10.16
C ALA A 488 46.24 6.02 11.63
N ALA A 489 45.30 6.87 12.01
CA ALA A 489 45.09 7.32 13.39
C ALA A 489 44.31 6.31 14.25
N GLY A 490 43.91 5.16 13.70
CA GLY A 490 43.18 4.11 14.42
C GLY A 490 41.70 4.42 14.65
N VAL A 491 41.11 5.36 13.90
CA VAL A 491 39.66 5.59 13.92
C VAL A 491 38.97 4.34 13.38
N ALA A 492 37.96 3.84 14.11
CA ALA A 492 37.30 2.58 13.75
C ALA A 492 36.69 2.65 12.33
N LEU A 493 36.91 1.61 11.53
CA LEU A 493 36.34 1.48 10.17
C LEU A 493 34.81 1.65 10.13
N LEU A 494 34.12 1.29 11.22
CA LEU A 494 32.68 1.48 11.39
C LEU A 494 32.27 2.96 11.41
N ASP A 495 33.11 3.84 11.96
CA ASP A 495 32.87 5.29 12.00
C ASP A 495 33.25 5.98 10.68
N VAL A 496 34.19 5.39 9.93
CA VAL A 496 34.65 5.90 8.63
C VAL A 496 33.72 5.47 7.48
N GLY A 497 33.14 4.26 7.56
CA GLY A 497 32.27 3.69 6.53
C GLY A 497 30.98 4.49 6.33
N ARG A 498 30.28 4.84 7.41
CA ARG A 498 28.95 5.50 7.41
C ARG A 498 28.85 6.76 6.54
N ASN A 499 29.96 7.46 6.31
CA ASN A 499 29.92 8.82 5.77
C ASN A 499 30.07 8.90 4.24
N TYR A 500 30.33 7.80 3.52
CA TYR A 500 30.73 7.89 2.10
C TYR A 500 30.20 6.77 1.17
N PHE A 501 28.92 6.39 1.30
CA PHE A 501 28.23 5.46 0.40
C PHE A 501 27.21 6.20 -0.49
N GLY A 502 27.66 6.80 -1.59
CA GLY A 502 26.74 7.31 -2.62
C GLY A 502 26.51 6.28 -3.71
N THR A 503 25.26 6.09 -4.14
CA THR A 503 24.91 5.24 -5.29
C THR A 503 23.84 5.96 -6.09
N VAL A 504 23.86 5.83 -7.42
CA VAL A 504 22.80 6.37 -8.28
C VAL A 504 21.90 5.25 -8.76
N GLY A 505 20.64 5.56 -9.03
CA GLY A 505 19.71 4.56 -9.54
C GLY A 505 18.46 5.16 -10.12
N ALA A 506 17.76 4.36 -10.92
CA ALA A 506 16.54 4.74 -11.59
C ALA A 506 15.58 3.56 -11.71
N LEU A 507 14.29 3.86 -11.59
CA LEU A 507 13.17 2.95 -11.82
C LEU A 507 12.25 3.59 -12.85
N ALA A 508 11.74 2.78 -13.78
CA ALA A 508 10.79 3.27 -14.76
C ALA A 508 9.57 2.34 -14.89
N LEU A 509 8.40 2.94 -15.09
CA LEU A 509 7.17 2.32 -15.55
C LEU A 509 6.89 2.85 -16.95
N ASP A 510 6.88 1.97 -17.95
CA ASP A 510 6.58 2.36 -19.35
C ASP A 510 5.08 2.46 -19.62
N VAL A 511 4.73 2.98 -20.80
CA VAL A 511 3.32 3.16 -21.22
C VAL A 511 2.57 1.84 -21.37
N GLN A 512 3.29 0.72 -21.47
CA GLN A 512 2.70 -0.61 -21.46
C GLN A 512 2.56 -1.16 -20.03
N GLY A 513 2.97 -0.43 -18.99
CA GLY A 513 2.91 -0.87 -17.61
C GLY A 513 4.02 -1.86 -17.22
N ARG A 514 5.14 -1.87 -17.95
CA ARG A 514 6.31 -2.72 -17.64
C ARG A 514 7.33 -1.94 -16.84
N LEU A 515 8.04 -2.66 -15.97
CA LEU A 515 8.99 -2.09 -15.03
C LEU A 515 10.44 -2.40 -15.41
N ALA A 516 11.35 -1.51 -15.04
CA ALA A 516 12.79 -1.78 -15.04
C ALA A 516 13.46 -1.08 -13.87
N ALA A 517 14.59 -1.64 -13.42
CA ALA A 517 15.44 -1.06 -12.39
C ALA A 517 16.90 -1.05 -12.83
N GLY A 518 17.63 -0.03 -12.40
CA GLY A 518 19.07 0.01 -12.55
C GLY A 518 19.73 0.81 -11.45
N THR A 519 20.97 0.43 -11.15
CA THR A 519 21.76 1.01 -10.07
C THR A 519 23.23 1.04 -10.49
N SER A 520 23.95 2.12 -10.17
CA SER A 520 25.37 2.30 -10.52
C SER A 520 26.11 3.01 -9.38
N THR A 521 27.36 2.62 -9.11
CA THR A 521 28.14 3.13 -7.98
C THR A 521 29.65 3.10 -8.21
N GLY A 522 30.37 3.98 -7.52
CA GLY A 522 31.82 3.85 -7.26
C GLY A 522 32.16 2.98 -6.03
N GLY A 523 31.15 2.53 -5.29
CA GLY A 523 31.29 1.83 -4.03
C GLY A 523 31.54 2.78 -2.86
N MET A 524 32.41 2.39 -1.93
CA MET A 524 32.72 3.18 -0.73
C MET A 524 34.12 3.78 -0.78
N THR A 525 34.28 4.98 -0.23
CA THR A 525 35.61 5.58 -0.04
C THR A 525 36.49 4.65 0.77
N ASN A 526 37.75 4.48 0.35
CA ASN A 526 38.75 3.63 1.00
C ASN A 526 38.38 2.12 1.01
N LYS A 527 37.55 1.66 0.07
CA LYS A 527 37.26 0.23 -0.08
C LYS A 527 38.53 -0.57 -0.41
N ARG A 528 38.63 -1.79 0.10
CA ARG A 528 39.80 -2.67 -0.06
C ARG A 528 39.49 -3.88 -0.95
N TYR A 529 40.54 -4.42 -1.56
CA TYR A 529 40.59 -5.78 -2.14
C TYR A 529 39.54 -6.11 -3.20
N GLY A 530 39.04 -5.11 -3.93
CA GLY A 530 37.97 -5.30 -4.91
C GLY A 530 36.60 -5.55 -4.28
N ARG A 531 36.32 -4.97 -3.11
CA ARG A 531 35.00 -5.01 -2.46
C ARG A 531 33.89 -4.66 -3.44
N ILE A 532 32.91 -5.54 -3.53
CA ILE A 532 31.68 -5.38 -4.32
C ILE A 532 30.53 -5.11 -3.36
N GLY A 533 29.78 -4.03 -3.62
CA GLY A 533 28.58 -3.67 -2.86
C GLY A 533 27.31 -4.33 -3.37
N ASP A 534 26.17 -3.81 -2.92
CA ASP A 534 24.83 -4.26 -3.27
C ASP A 534 24.43 -3.94 -4.72
N SER A 535 24.91 -2.82 -5.26
CA SER A 535 24.46 -2.27 -6.54
C SER A 535 24.48 -3.26 -7.72
N PRO A 536 25.56 -4.01 -7.99
CA PRO A 536 25.59 -4.97 -9.09
C PRO A 536 24.94 -6.33 -8.75
N ILE A 537 24.49 -6.54 -7.51
CA ILE A 537 23.92 -7.81 -7.06
C ILE A 537 22.40 -7.74 -7.23
N ILE A 538 21.90 -8.51 -8.20
CA ILE A 538 20.46 -8.66 -8.44
C ILE A 538 19.78 -9.23 -7.20
N GLY A 539 18.80 -8.50 -6.69
CA GLY A 539 18.06 -8.81 -5.46
C GLY A 539 18.58 -8.11 -4.21
N ALA A 540 19.78 -7.53 -4.24
CA ALA A 540 20.30 -6.73 -3.12
C ALA A 540 20.08 -5.23 -3.37
N GLY A 541 20.82 -4.64 -4.31
CA GLY A 541 20.73 -3.22 -4.67
C GLY A 541 19.83 -2.95 -5.87
N THR A 542 19.67 -3.90 -6.79
CA THR A 542 18.85 -3.76 -8.01
C THR A 542 17.86 -4.92 -8.11
N TRP A 543 16.57 -4.64 -8.28
CA TRP A 543 15.57 -5.67 -8.60
C TRP A 543 14.43 -5.10 -9.44
N ALA A 544 13.90 -5.88 -10.38
CA ALA A 544 12.63 -5.59 -11.04
C ALA A 544 11.93 -6.89 -11.42
N ASP A 545 10.61 -6.94 -11.22
CA ASP A 545 9.72 -7.99 -11.71
C ASP A 545 8.44 -7.36 -12.31
N ASP A 546 7.42 -8.20 -12.54
CA ASP A 546 6.13 -7.79 -13.09
C ASP A 546 5.33 -6.88 -12.15
N ARG A 547 5.63 -6.88 -10.85
CA ARG A 547 4.86 -6.19 -9.81
C ARG A 547 5.58 -4.96 -9.28
N CYS A 548 6.91 -4.98 -9.19
CA CYS A 548 7.68 -3.89 -8.57
C CYS A 548 9.14 -3.82 -9.05
N ALA A 549 9.74 -2.65 -8.85
CA ALA A 549 11.12 -2.34 -9.13
C ALA A 549 11.74 -1.57 -7.97
N VAL A 550 13.01 -1.85 -7.65
CA VAL A 550 13.73 -1.27 -6.51
C VAL A 550 15.19 -0.98 -6.87
N SER A 551 15.67 0.18 -6.40
CA SER A 551 17.09 0.56 -6.43
C SER A 551 17.50 1.06 -5.04
N GLY A 552 18.52 0.43 -4.47
CA GLY A 552 19.06 0.72 -3.13
C GLY A 552 20.26 1.66 -3.15
N THR A 553 20.46 2.37 -2.05
CA THR A 553 21.64 3.21 -1.80
C THR A 553 21.98 3.25 -0.32
N GLY A 554 23.11 2.69 0.08
CA GLY A 554 23.55 2.77 1.46
C GLY A 554 24.74 1.86 1.74
N TRP A 555 24.82 1.39 2.98
CA TRP A 555 25.86 0.45 3.35
C TRP A 555 25.60 -0.95 2.77
N GLY A 556 26.14 -1.18 1.59
CA GLY A 556 25.87 -2.36 0.75
C GLY A 556 25.98 -3.73 1.43
N GLU A 557 26.87 -3.92 2.42
CA GLU A 557 26.98 -5.17 3.17
C GLU A 557 25.65 -5.59 3.82
N PHE A 558 24.86 -4.64 4.32
CA PHE A 558 23.56 -4.93 4.94
C PHE A 558 22.47 -5.18 3.90
N TYR A 559 22.49 -4.45 2.78
CA TYR A 559 21.56 -4.65 1.67
C TYR A 559 21.73 -6.03 1.02
N ILE A 560 22.97 -6.53 0.94
CA ILE A 560 23.26 -7.89 0.48
C ILE A 560 22.72 -8.93 1.47
N ARG A 561 23.01 -8.76 2.76
CA ARG A 561 22.61 -9.72 3.81
C ARG A 561 21.10 -9.87 3.95
N ASP A 562 20.37 -8.79 3.73
CA ASP A 562 18.91 -8.76 3.83
C ASP A 562 18.20 -8.99 2.49
N ALA A 563 18.96 -9.15 1.39
CA ALA A 563 18.42 -9.19 0.02
C ALA A 563 17.40 -8.05 -0.20
N ALA A 564 17.78 -6.83 0.18
CA ALA A 564 16.84 -5.74 0.46
C ALA A 564 15.88 -5.44 -0.69
N ALA A 565 16.40 -5.31 -1.93
CA ALA A 565 15.56 -5.03 -3.09
C ALA A 565 14.54 -6.14 -3.39
N HIS A 566 14.96 -7.41 -3.30
CA HIS A 566 14.06 -8.54 -3.48
C HIS A 566 13.05 -8.65 -2.33
N GLU A 567 13.46 -8.42 -1.08
CA GLU A 567 12.58 -8.52 0.10
C GLU A 567 11.42 -7.51 0.04
N ILE A 568 11.69 -6.26 -0.37
CA ILE A 568 10.63 -5.25 -0.61
C ILE A 568 9.61 -5.79 -1.61
N CYS A 569 10.08 -6.32 -2.73
CA CYS A 569 9.22 -6.88 -3.77
C CYS A 569 8.51 -8.17 -3.35
N ALA A 570 9.14 -9.00 -2.52
CA ALA A 570 8.54 -10.20 -1.96
C ALA A 570 7.37 -9.86 -1.02
N ARG A 571 7.47 -8.80 -0.20
CA ARG A 571 6.37 -8.33 0.66
C ARG A 571 5.16 -7.85 -0.15
N VAL A 572 5.40 -7.14 -1.25
CA VAL A 572 4.34 -6.74 -2.18
C VAL A 572 3.66 -7.97 -2.79
N ARG A 573 4.45 -8.92 -3.30
CA ARG A 573 3.95 -10.11 -4.00
C ARG A 573 3.26 -11.12 -3.10
N LEU A 574 3.84 -11.42 -1.93
CA LEU A 574 3.42 -12.53 -1.07
C LEU A 574 2.43 -12.09 0.01
N SER A 575 2.65 -10.90 0.58
CA SER A 575 1.85 -10.36 1.68
C SER A 575 0.82 -9.33 1.22
N GLY A 576 0.92 -8.83 0.00
CA GLY A 576 0.04 -7.79 -0.52
C GLY A 576 0.25 -6.41 0.12
N GLU A 577 1.41 -6.19 0.76
CA GLU A 577 1.74 -4.87 1.32
C GLU A 577 1.80 -3.81 0.20
N SER A 578 1.45 -2.57 0.53
CA SER A 578 1.73 -1.45 -0.37
C SER A 578 3.25 -1.29 -0.55
N ILE A 579 3.67 -0.77 -1.71
CA ILE A 579 5.10 -0.54 -1.98
C ILE A 579 5.73 0.37 -0.93
N ALA A 580 4.98 1.36 -0.46
CA ALA A 580 5.40 2.29 0.57
C ALA A 580 5.65 1.60 1.92
N ARG A 581 4.72 0.74 2.36
CA ARG A 581 4.86 -0.03 3.60
C ARG A 581 6.02 -1.02 3.51
N ALA A 582 6.09 -1.79 2.42
CA ALA A 582 7.15 -2.77 2.20
C ALA A 582 8.53 -2.09 2.22
N ALA A 583 8.68 -0.99 1.47
CA ALA A 583 9.95 -0.27 1.37
C ALA A 583 10.36 0.37 2.69
N ARG A 584 9.44 1.03 3.42
CA ARG A 584 9.72 1.56 4.77
C ARG A 584 10.07 0.46 5.76
N GLY A 585 9.37 -0.68 5.72
CA GLY A 585 9.62 -1.80 6.62
C GLY A 585 11.05 -2.33 6.50
N VAL A 586 11.56 -2.47 5.27
CA VAL A 586 12.94 -2.90 5.03
C VAL A 586 13.95 -1.80 5.32
N ILE A 587 13.78 -0.62 4.73
CA ILE A 587 14.79 0.45 4.76
C ILE A 587 14.84 1.18 6.11
N ASN A 588 13.70 1.47 6.73
CA ASN A 588 13.65 2.17 8.02
C ASN A 588 13.53 1.20 9.21
N GLY A 589 13.26 -0.09 8.96
CA GLY A 589 13.13 -1.11 9.99
C GLY A 589 14.29 -2.10 10.00
N ASP A 590 14.34 -2.98 9.01
CA ASP A 590 15.21 -4.16 9.05
C ASP A 590 16.70 -3.83 8.85
N ILE A 591 17.03 -2.95 7.89
CA ILE A 591 18.40 -2.50 7.66
C ILE A 591 19.02 -1.82 8.91
N PRO A 592 18.33 -0.87 9.58
CA PRO A 592 18.80 -0.30 10.85
C PRO A 592 18.96 -1.32 11.97
N LYS A 593 18.03 -2.30 12.11
CA LYS A 593 18.16 -3.37 13.11
C LYS A 593 19.41 -4.22 12.86
N ALA A 594 19.78 -4.43 11.60
CA ALA A 594 20.99 -5.14 11.24
C ALA A 594 22.27 -4.32 11.50
N GLY A 595 22.15 -2.99 11.61
CA GLY A 595 23.24 -2.04 11.88
C GLY A 595 23.62 -1.15 10.69
N GLY A 596 22.90 -1.25 9.58
CA GLY A 596 23.12 -0.46 8.36
C GLY A 596 22.28 0.81 8.29
N ASP A 597 22.60 1.65 7.32
CA ASP A 597 21.91 2.90 6.99
C ASP A 597 21.83 3.09 5.46
N GLY A 598 21.00 4.04 5.02
CA GLY A 598 20.83 4.40 3.62
C GLY A 598 19.40 4.77 3.24
N GLY A 599 19.05 4.47 1.99
CA GLY A 599 17.73 4.66 1.41
C GLY A 599 17.50 3.75 0.21
N ALA A 600 16.29 3.84 -0.35
CA ALA A 600 15.94 3.21 -1.61
C ALA A 600 14.89 4.04 -2.34
N ILE A 601 14.75 3.78 -3.63
CA ILE A 601 13.53 4.08 -4.37
C ILE A 601 12.83 2.77 -4.70
N ALA A 602 11.50 2.78 -4.66
CA ALA A 602 10.67 1.63 -4.94
C ALA A 602 9.45 2.07 -5.77
N LEU A 603 9.11 1.31 -6.81
CA LEU A 603 8.04 1.59 -7.75
C LEU A 603 7.23 0.33 -7.98
N ALA A 604 5.90 0.41 -7.85
CA ALA A 604 4.99 -0.67 -8.17
C ALA A 604 4.38 -0.50 -9.56
N SER A 605 3.92 -1.62 -10.10
CA SER A 605 3.27 -1.74 -11.41
C SER A 605 1.99 -0.91 -11.54
N ASP A 606 1.32 -0.59 -10.44
CA ASP A 606 0.15 0.29 -10.36
C ASP A 606 0.49 1.79 -10.38
N GLY A 607 1.78 2.14 -10.48
CA GLY A 607 2.29 3.50 -10.50
C GLY A 607 2.43 4.14 -9.12
N SER A 608 2.17 3.41 -8.03
CA SER A 608 2.55 3.85 -6.68
C SER A 608 4.06 3.73 -6.49
N PHE A 609 4.65 4.66 -5.75
CA PHE A 609 6.09 4.66 -5.49
C PHE A 609 6.39 5.20 -4.08
N ALA A 610 7.59 4.91 -3.60
CA ALA A 610 8.10 5.38 -2.32
C ALA A 610 9.60 5.64 -2.39
N LEU A 611 10.08 6.62 -1.63
CA LEU A 611 11.49 6.97 -1.55
C LEU A 611 12.01 6.93 -0.09
N PRO A 612 11.95 5.80 0.63
CA PRO A 612 12.36 5.73 2.03
C PRO A 612 13.86 5.91 2.21
N PHE A 613 14.25 6.58 3.29
CA PHE A 613 15.64 6.67 3.74
C PHE A 613 15.70 6.94 5.25
N ASN A 614 16.82 6.60 5.86
CA ASN A 614 17.09 6.77 7.30
C ASN A 614 18.34 7.64 7.58
N THR A 615 18.90 8.27 6.55
CA THR A 615 20.00 9.24 6.62
C THR A 615 19.48 10.69 6.67
N GLU A 616 20.35 11.68 6.91
CA GLU A 616 19.96 13.11 6.93
C GLU A 616 19.38 13.58 5.59
N GLY A 617 19.93 13.10 4.46
CA GLY A 617 19.40 13.36 3.14
C GLY A 617 19.67 12.26 2.13
N MET A 618 18.87 12.25 1.07
CA MET A 618 18.99 11.41 -0.11
C MET A 618 18.61 12.24 -1.33
N TYR A 619 19.55 12.39 -2.28
CA TYR A 619 19.27 13.00 -3.58
C TYR A 619 18.20 12.16 -4.28
N ARG A 620 17.04 12.74 -4.57
CA ARG A 620 15.89 11.99 -5.09
C ARG A 620 15.00 12.83 -5.98
N GLY A 621 14.24 12.16 -6.85
CA GLY A 621 13.23 12.84 -7.65
C GLY A 621 12.42 11.91 -8.52
N TRP A 622 11.36 12.45 -9.11
CA TRP A 622 10.51 11.74 -10.06
C TRP A 622 9.98 12.70 -11.14
N ILE A 623 9.51 12.11 -12.23
CA ILE A 623 8.83 12.82 -13.33
C ILE A 623 7.76 11.88 -13.89
N GLY A 624 6.56 12.41 -14.08
CA GLY A 624 5.40 11.65 -14.53
C GLY A 624 4.67 12.34 -15.67
N ALA A 625 3.35 12.13 -15.72
CA ALA A 625 2.49 12.64 -16.79
C ALA A 625 2.45 14.17 -16.92
N ASP A 626 2.82 14.92 -15.87
CA ASP A 626 2.94 16.38 -15.92
C ASP A 626 4.17 16.86 -16.70
N GLY A 627 5.13 15.97 -16.96
CA GLY A 627 6.38 16.29 -17.65
C GLY A 627 7.34 17.18 -16.86
N GLU A 628 7.06 17.43 -15.57
CA GLU A 628 7.85 18.32 -14.72
C GLU A 628 8.75 17.50 -13.78
N PRO A 629 10.07 17.77 -13.73
CA PRO A 629 10.94 17.12 -12.76
C PRO A 629 10.69 17.61 -11.33
N HIS A 630 10.32 16.71 -10.43
CA HIS A 630 10.21 16.96 -8.99
C HIS A 630 11.46 16.45 -8.29
N VAL A 631 12.21 17.30 -7.60
CA VAL A 631 13.49 16.92 -6.96
C VAL A 631 13.61 17.40 -5.52
N ALA A 632 14.20 16.57 -4.67
CA ALA A 632 14.43 16.85 -3.25
C ALA A 632 15.76 16.24 -2.77
N ILE A 633 16.27 16.73 -1.65
CA ILE A 633 17.52 16.22 -1.05
C ILE A 633 17.26 15.81 0.40
N TYR A 634 16.68 16.69 1.22
CA TYR A 634 16.59 16.45 2.65
C TYR A 634 15.25 15.84 3.07
N ALA A 635 15.16 15.35 4.32
CA ALA A 635 13.94 14.75 4.88
C ALA A 635 12.78 15.75 4.98
N GLN A 636 13.09 17.01 5.31
CA GLN A 636 12.13 18.10 5.39
C GLN A 636 11.69 18.66 4.03
N ASP A 637 12.38 18.32 2.94
CA ASP A 637 12.01 18.79 1.61
C ASP A 637 10.72 18.09 1.18
N THR A 638 9.68 18.88 0.86
CA THR A 638 8.42 18.34 0.35
C THR A 638 8.57 17.85 -1.08
N LEU A 639 8.29 16.58 -1.34
CA LEU A 639 8.21 16.00 -2.68
C LEU A 639 6.75 15.56 -2.91
N ARG A 640 5.98 16.32 -3.69
CA ARG A 640 4.59 15.94 -4.01
C ARG A 640 4.58 14.57 -4.69
N GLY A 641 3.57 13.73 -4.42
CA GLY A 641 3.42 12.41 -5.02
C GLY A 641 4.12 11.26 -4.29
N ASP A 642 5.03 11.54 -3.36
CA ASP A 642 5.58 10.53 -2.44
C ASP A 642 4.49 10.13 -1.42
N GLN A 643 4.15 8.84 -1.35
CA GLN A 643 3.21 8.33 -0.34
C GLN A 643 3.94 8.24 1.00
N HIS A 644 3.90 9.34 1.76
CA HIS A 644 4.48 9.40 3.11
C HIS A 644 3.98 8.30 4.05
#